data_AF-A0A821TX88-F1
#
_entry.id   AF-A0A821TX88-F1
#
_cell.length_a   1.000
_cell.length_b   1.000
_cell.length_c   1.000
_cell.angle_alpha   90.00
_cell.angle_beta   90.00
_cell.angle_gamma   90.00
#
_symmetry.space_group_name_H-M   'P 1'
#
loop_
_entity.id
_entity.type
_entity.pdbx_description
1 polymer ?
#
loop_
_entity_poly.entity_id
_entity_poly.type
_entity_poly.pdbx_seq_one_letter_code
_entity_poly.pdbx_strand_id
1 'polypeptide(L)'
;MHSMKEYFYLSKRTTAKTFEFDDELPSLPLPTLEHTLDRYLDSVRAVVNDDEYDKTKKIVEQFSKGTGRELHEQLDTNIKNRQERNWLSKWWDEEIYLKWRLPIAPDISMVSFNCLISPKVDSQLTRTSIHIYASALVFETIREERYPVSYMGKHPLTMYQFKHFFNTCRVPYKGCDKLVSSFRTVSEDVQTPPTHVVIIRNGHLFTFNLYESKKLLTPPEILRRLEDIVKQCDQSTGLGLGALTALPRDEWAEIRNHLCEINEQNKINFQVIEQALLVYALDDDNPENLTELARIGMLKNPQSRWFDRSNVYIVTRNGLIAANGEHSAYEAIISIQISDHIKHHIDSLEKINSWPIPSDPYNKIIVRELLFIYDSYVFNAINRAVTLFHHSANNIKIIVKNVTQCTKEDIKQYVRIHPDSFFQLCLQQAYFKLHGYKPASTYETGSTRRFYRGRTETIRSCSPEVMAWCRAMTNSNNQLTENERQLFLIAAKRHQELMTEAWENQGCDRHLLGLSMIAHLTGKPFELKHDPSWIKSGGDGNFILSTSCLGFNTSLAGTAPMCLNGYGVFYRIGSDAITFFVATYRNCSETNAQALANSIEHTLIEVKTYFMKSDFNTSYLWTGKQWESAHSTEVGVGCFSGDSSVMLINGEQKPIGSLQTGNELLAVDHLEVVPTEMVFMLDKQTSKQAKFYTLITDSGHQISLTGLHLIPIISSSNKMNYIAARHVQLGDQLYVLMNGHIEFSPVRNITIEIKKGYFAPLTLTGTILINDVLASCYASAKNHQWAQTFMAPFRWYYKLARFISVNQPFNNNRTDGIHWVVKIIYQLITYIQPSTLHIL
;
A
#
# COMPACT_ATOMS: atom_id res chain seq x y z
N MET A 1 20.25 23.73 -1.35
CA MET A 1 20.83 22.69 -0.46
C MET A 1 19.87 22.30 0.69
N HIS A 2 18.56 22.23 0.45
CA HIS A 2 17.55 21.74 1.40
C HIS A 2 16.40 21.08 0.62
N SER A 3 16.34 19.74 0.62
CA SER A 3 15.11 18.92 0.57
C SER A 3 15.47 17.48 0.17
N MET A 4 15.80 16.65 1.17
CA MET A 4 16.07 15.20 0.96
C MET A 4 15.51 14.39 2.14
N LYS A 5 14.37 14.83 2.70
CA LYS A 5 13.96 14.43 4.06
C LYS A 5 12.62 13.75 4.21
N GLU A 6 11.81 13.59 3.17
CA GLU A 6 10.48 13.04 3.38
C GLU A 6 10.14 12.06 2.26
N TYR A 7 10.27 10.77 2.55
CA TYR A 7 9.15 9.81 2.68
C TYR A 7 9.64 8.34 2.67
N PHE A 8 10.93 8.10 2.39
CA PHE A 8 11.71 6.99 2.94
C PHE A 8 13.00 7.60 3.45
N TYR A 9 13.26 7.56 4.77
CA TYR A 9 14.49 8.09 5.32
C TYR A 9 15.67 7.24 4.82
N LEU A 10 16.39 7.67 3.77
CA LEU A 10 17.84 7.50 3.79
C LEU A 10 18.30 8.45 4.90
N SER A 11 18.38 7.93 6.13
CA SER A 11 18.69 8.76 7.29
C SER A 11 20.04 9.46 7.07
N LYS A 12 20.23 10.59 7.78
CA LYS A 12 21.58 11.03 8.18
C LYS A 12 22.37 9.79 8.59
N ARG A 13 23.60 9.60 8.06
CA ARG A 13 24.56 8.53 8.40
C ARG A 13 24.11 7.74 9.64
N THR A 14 23.30 6.71 9.42
CA THR A 14 23.04 5.74 10.48
C THR A 14 24.34 4.95 10.63
N THR A 15 24.75 4.70 11.86
CA THR A 15 25.86 3.80 12.14
C THR A 15 25.49 2.34 11.87
N ALA A 16 24.20 2.07 11.62
CA ALA A 16 23.68 0.74 11.39
C ALA A 16 24.12 0.16 10.04
N LYS A 17 24.45 -1.12 10.02
CA LYS A 17 24.73 -1.88 8.79
C LYS A 17 23.45 -2.08 7.98
N THR A 18 23.59 -2.21 6.66
CA THR A 18 22.45 -2.37 5.71
C THR A 18 21.48 -3.45 6.12
N PHE A 19 21.95 -4.62 6.58
CA PHE A 19 21.11 -5.75 6.95
C PHE A 19 21.00 -5.97 8.47
N GLU A 20 21.43 -5.00 9.28
CA GLU A 20 21.55 -5.14 10.74
C GLU A 20 20.26 -5.63 11.41
N PHE A 21 19.12 -5.09 11.00
CA PHE A 21 17.83 -5.39 11.62
C PHE A 21 17.10 -6.56 10.97
N ASP A 22 17.55 -7.10 9.82
CA ASP A 22 16.77 -8.05 9.03
C ASP A 22 16.36 -9.29 9.85
N ASP A 23 17.28 -9.83 10.65
CA ASP A 23 17.02 -10.99 11.49
C ASP A 23 16.24 -10.66 12.78
N GLU A 24 16.12 -9.38 13.16
CA GLU A 24 15.36 -8.90 14.33
C GLU A 24 13.90 -8.55 13.99
N LEU A 25 13.56 -8.42 12.70
CA LEU A 25 12.22 -8.03 12.28
C LEU A 25 11.15 -9.04 12.73
N PRO A 26 9.94 -8.58 13.11
CA PRO A 26 8.87 -9.48 13.51
C PRO A 26 8.50 -10.46 12.39
N SER A 27 8.04 -11.65 12.77
CA SER A 27 7.44 -12.60 11.82
C SER A 27 6.21 -11.99 11.14
N LEU A 28 5.93 -12.38 9.90
CA LEU A 28 4.73 -11.96 9.18
C LEU A 28 3.48 -12.49 9.91
N PRO A 29 2.57 -11.62 10.39
CA PRO A 29 1.41 -12.06 11.15
C PRO A 29 0.39 -12.76 10.25
N LEU A 30 -0.42 -13.63 10.83
CA LEU A 30 -1.60 -14.21 10.20
C LEU A 30 -2.85 -13.46 10.68
N PRO A 31 -3.63 -12.80 9.81
CA PRO A 31 -4.89 -12.17 10.18
C PRO A 31 -5.91 -13.19 10.71
N THR A 32 -6.89 -12.73 11.48
CA THR A 32 -8.03 -13.60 11.82
C THR A 32 -8.89 -13.86 10.59
N LEU A 33 -9.51 -15.04 10.52
CA LEU A 33 -10.42 -15.37 9.44
C LEU A 33 -11.59 -14.38 9.35
N GLU A 34 -12.16 -13.98 10.49
CA GLU A 34 -13.26 -13.00 10.57
C GLU A 34 -12.87 -11.67 9.92
N HIS A 35 -11.74 -11.08 10.33
CA HIS A 35 -11.26 -9.81 9.76
C HIS A 35 -11.04 -9.93 8.25
N THR A 36 -10.39 -11.01 7.80
CA THR A 36 -10.15 -11.25 6.37
C THR A 36 -11.45 -11.34 5.56
N LEU A 37 -12.47 -12.02 6.08
CA LEU A 37 -13.75 -12.17 5.40
C LEU A 37 -14.56 -10.87 5.40
N ASP A 38 -14.49 -10.08 6.46
CA ASP A 38 -15.09 -8.74 6.51
C ASP A 38 -14.45 -7.79 5.49
N ARG A 39 -13.12 -7.79 5.38
CA ARG A 39 -12.39 -7.01 4.36
C ARG A 39 -12.73 -7.47 2.94
N TYR A 40 -12.89 -8.79 2.73
CA TYR A 40 -13.34 -9.31 1.45
C TYR A 40 -14.74 -8.80 1.10
N LEU A 41 -15.70 -8.90 2.03
CA LEU A 41 -17.06 -8.40 1.83
C LEU A 41 -17.09 -6.89 1.57
N ASP A 42 -16.34 -6.08 2.30
CA ASP A 42 -16.21 -4.63 2.05
C ASP A 42 -15.80 -4.34 0.61
N SER A 43 -14.83 -5.09 0.08
CA SER A 43 -14.37 -4.90 -1.30
C SER A 43 -15.37 -5.39 -2.35
N VAL A 44 -16.13 -6.45 -2.06
CA VAL A 44 -17.22 -6.91 -2.93
C VAL A 44 -18.32 -5.86 -2.97
N ARG A 45 -18.69 -5.28 -1.82
CA ARG A 45 -19.73 -4.25 -1.70
C ARG A 45 -19.48 -3.05 -2.61
N ALA A 46 -18.21 -2.70 -2.87
CA ALA A 46 -17.85 -1.59 -3.74
C ALA A 46 -18.18 -1.83 -5.21
N VAL A 47 -18.25 -3.09 -5.66
CA VAL A 47 -18.29 -3.44 -7.10
C VAL A 47 -19.54 -4.21 -7.54
N VAL A 48 -20.40 -4.65 -6.62
CA VAL A 48 -21.62 -5.43 -6.93
C VAL A 48 -22.90 -4.74 -6.45
N ASN A 49 -24.05 -5.22 -6.93
CA ASN A 49 -25.37 -4.75 -6.48
C ASN A 49 -25.83 -5.46 -5.18
N ASP A 50 -26.99 -5.07 -4.65
CA ASP A 50 -27.52 -5.63 -3.39
C ASP A 50 -27.77 -7.14 -3.45
N ASP A 51 -28.38 -7.66 -4.53
CA ASP A 51 -28.68 -9.09 -4.69
C ASP A 51 -27.39 -9.95 -4.72
N GLU A 52 -26.38 -9.48 -5.47
CA GLU A 52 -25.09 -10.14 -5.57
C GLU A 52 -24.33 -10.10 -4.24
N TYR A 53 -24.41 -8.98 -3.51
CA TYR A 53 -23.82 -8.84 -2.20
C TYR A 53 -24.45 -9.78 -1.17
N ASP A 54 -25.78 -9.86 -1.13
CA ASP A 54 -26.50 -10.75 -0.20
C ASP A 54 -26.21 -12.22 -0.48
N LYS A 55 -26.05 -12.60 -1.75
CA LYS A 55 -25.58 -13.94 -2.13
C LYS A 55 -24.17 -14.19 -1.62
N THR A 56 -23.25 -13.26 -1.86
CA THR A 56 -21.85 -13.36 -1.41
C THR A 56 -21.76 -13.52 0.10
N LYS A 57 -22.53 -12.71 0.85
CA LYS A 57 -22.59 -12.77 2.32
C LYS A 57 -22.97 -14.15 2.83
N LYS A 58 -23.97 -14.81 2.23
CA LYS A 58 -24.36 -16.18 2.58
C LYS A 58 -23.23 -17.19 2.32
N ILE A 59 -22.52 -17.06 1.21
CA ILE A 59 -21.36 -17.91 0.88
C ILE A 59 -20.24 -17.69 1.91
N VAL A 60 -19.95 -16.44 2.26
CA VAL A 60 -18.94 -16.09 3.27
C VAL A 60 -19.31 -16.61 4.65
N GLU A 61 -20.57 -16.50 5.06
CA GLU A 61 -21.05 -17.07 6.33
C GLU A 61 -20.91 -18.59 6.39
N GLN A 62 -21.21 -19.29 5.30
CA GLN A 62 -21.01 -20.74 5.19
C GLN A 62 -19.53 -21.11 5.22
N PHE A 63 -18.70 -20.39 4.45
CA PHE A 63 -17.25 -20.60 4.39
C PHE A 63 -16.61 -20.38 5.77
N SER A 64 -16.99 -19.30 6.45
CA SER A 64 -16.50 -18.95 7.80
C SER A 64 -16.81 -20.03 8.85
N LYS A 65 -17.97 -20.68 8.75
CA LYS A 65 -18.40 -21.73 9.69
C LYS A 65 -17.97 -23.14 9.27
N GLY A 66 -17.57 -23.34 8.02
CA GLY A 66 -17.20 -24.61 7.43
C GLY A 66 -15.74 -24.65 6.99
N THR A 67 -15.53 -24.94 5.69
CA THR A 67 -14.20 -25.21 5.12
C THR A 67 -13.19 -24.10 5.39
N GLY A 68 -13.59 -22.83 5.37
CA GLY A 68 -12.70 -21.70 5.64
C GLY A 68 -12.07 -21.72 7.03
N ARG A 69 -12.83 -22.10 8.06
CA ARG A 69 -12.31 -22.27 9.42
C ARG A 69 -11.29 -23.39 9.49
N GLU A 70 -11.60 -24.53 8.88
CA GLU A 70 -10.69 -25.67 8.87
C GLU A 70 -9.37 -25.35 8.14
N LEU A 71 -9.45 -24.64 7.01
CA LEU A 71 -8.27 -24.20 6.26
C LEU A 71 -7.43 -23.21 7.06
N HIS A 72 -8.07 -22.28 7.77
CA HIS A 72 -7.38 -21.31 8.62
C HIS A 72 -6.68 -21.98 9.82
N GLU A 73 -7.37 -22.87 10.52
CA GLU A 73 -6.79 -23.65 11.64
C GLU A 73 -5.60 -24.49 11.17
N GLN A 74 -5.68 -25.07 9.97
CA GLN A 74 -4.58 -25.83 9.38
C GLN A 74 -3.41 -24.93 8.96
N LEU A 75 -3.67 -23.76 8.37
CA LEU A 75 -2.64 -22.78 8.04
C LEU A 75 -1.90 -22.33 9.30
N ASP A 76 -2.63 -21.92 10.33
CA ASP A 76 -2.06 -21.51 11.62
C ASP A 76 -1.23 -22.64 12.28
N THR A 77 -1.75 -23.86 12.25
CA THR A 77 -1.02 -25.05 12.74
C THR A 77 0.28 -25.28 11.97
N ASN A 78 0.26 -25.16 10.64
CA ASN A 78 1.45 -25.31 9.80
C ASN A 78 2.51 -24.24 10.12
N ILE A 79 2.09 -23.00 10.32
CA ILE A 79 2.97 -21.88 10.68
C ILE A 79 3.65 -22.17 12.03
N LYS A 80 2.87 -22.57 13.04
CA LYS A 80 3.39 -22.90 14.37
C LYS A 80 4.33 -24.10 14.34
N ASN A 81 3.99 -25.15 13.61
CA ASN A 81 4.79 -26.38 13.55
C ASN A 81 6.13 -26.21 12.83
N ARG A 82 6.15 -25.42 11.75
CA ARG A 82 7.36 -25.22 10.93
C ARG A 82 8.25 -24.09 11.41
N GLN A 83 7.79 -23.31 12.39
CA GLN A 83 8.45 -22.10 12.88
C GLN A 83 8.76 -21.12 11.72
N GLU A 84 7.89 -21.06 10.72
CA GLU A 84 8.05 -20.18 9.56
C GLU A 84 7.84 -18.72 9.98
N ARG A 85 8.93 -17.92 9.98
CA ARG A 85 8.84 -16.47 10.27
C ARG A 85 8.09 -15.68 9.19
N ASN A 86 7.99 -16.23 7.99
CA ASN A 86 7.20 -15.67 6.91
C ASN A 86 6.53 -16.79 6.14
N TRP A 87 5.30 -17.07 6.54
CA TRP A 87 4.47 -18.16 6.04
C TRP A 87 4.08 -18.03 4.56
N LEU A 88 4.19 -16.82 4.00
CA LEU A 88 3.75 -16.52 2.64
C LEU A 88 4.88 -16.65 1.62
N SER A 89 6.13 -16.36 2.03
CA SER A 89 7.28 -16.16 1.14
C SER A 89 7.43 -17.24 0.05
N LYS A 90 7.41 -18.52 0.44
CA LYS A 90 7.55 -19.64 -0.50
C LYS A 90 6.43 -19.66 -1.53
N TRP A 91 5.16 -19.54 -1.09
CA TRP A 91 4.04 -19.56 -2.04
C TRP A 91 4.03 -18.34 -2.94
N TRP A 92 4.40 -17.17 -2.42
CA TRP A 92 4.48 -15.96 -3.23
C TRP A 92 5.59 -16.08 -4.28
N ASP A 93 6.79 -16.49 -3.90
CA ASP A 93 7.90 -16.61 -4.85
C ASP A 93 7.68 -17.76 -5.84
N GLU A 94 7.29 -18.95 -5.37
CA GLU A 94 7.14 -20.13 -6.21
C GLU A 94 5.83 -20.13 -7.00
N GLU A 95 4.67 -20.07 -6.34
CA GLU A 95 3.37 -20.29 -7.01
C GLU A 95 2.99 -19.11 -7.92
N ILE A 96 3.33 -17.88 -7.53
CA ILE A 96 2.93 -16.69 -8.29
C ILE A 96 3.92 -16.36 -9.40
N TYR A 97 5.23 -16.42 -9.11
CA TYR A 97 6.24 -16.01 -10.09
C TYR A 97 6.98 -17.20 -10.73
N LEU A 98 7.64 -18.05 -9.94
CA LEU A 98 8.58 -19.02 -10.50
C LEU A 98 7.90 -20.20 -11.19
N LYS A 99 6.68 -20.57 -10.82
CA LYS A 99 5.85 -21.58 -11.52
C LYS A 99 5.07 -21.01 -12.70
N TRP A 100 5.05 -19.70 -12.88
CA TRP A 100 4.48 -19.08 -14.09
C TRP A 100 5.14 -19.65 -15.35
N ARG A 101 4.34 -20.16 -16.30
CA ARG A 101 4.84 -20.85 -17.51
C ARG A 101 4.70 -20.07 -18.81
N LEU A 102 3.88 -19.01 -18.84
CA LEU A 102 3.79 -18.11 -19.98
C LEU A 102 5.05 -17.22 -20.05
N PRO A 103 5.31 -16.54 -21.19
CA PRO A 103 6.39 -15.56 -21.28
C PRO A 103 6.38 -14.56 -20.12
N ILE A 104 7.55 -14.22 -19.58
CA ILE A 104 7.68 -13.16 -18.56
C ILE A 104 7.67 -11.77 -19.18
N ALA A 105 8.24 -11.61 -20.37
CA ALA A 105 8.29 -10.35 -21.09
C ALA A 105 7.37 -10.41 -22.31
N PRO A 106 6.57 -9.37 -22.56
CA PRO A 106 6.48 -8.12 -21.81
C PRO A 106 5.52 -8.14 -20.59
N ASP A 107 4.75 -9.21 -20.40
CA ASP A 107 3.53 -9.16 -19.58
C ASP A 107 3.76 -9.07 -18.05
N ILE A 108 4.84 -9.64 -17.52
CA ILE A 108 5.19 -9.63 -16.08
C ILE A 108 6.36 -8.71 -15.76
N SER A 109 7.31 -8.59 -16.70
CA SER A 109 8.50 -7.76 -16.53
C SER A 109 8.14 -6.31 -16.19
N MET A 110 8.93 -5.72 -15.31
CA MET A 110 8.82 -4.30 -14.98
C MET A 110 9.65 -3.47 -15.95
N VAL A 111 9.18 -2.27 -16.29
CA VAL A 111 10.03 -1.21 -16.82
C VAL A 111 10.26 -0.16 -15.75
N SER A 112 11.45 0.45 -15.69
CA SER A 112 11.72 1.62 -14.85
C SER A 112 12.64 2.62 -15.56
N PHE A 113 12.53 3.90 -15.21
CA PHE A 113 13.34 4.98 -15.79
C PHE A 113 13.29 6.23 -14.90
N ASN A 114 14.28 7.11 -15.06
CA ASN A 114 14.30 8.40 -14.37
C ASN A 114 13.48 9.44 -15.14
N CYS A 115 12.57 10.15 -14.47
CA CYS A 115 11.71 11.15 -15.11
C CYS A 115 12.39 12.51 -15.31
N LEU A 116 13.53 12.76 -14.68
CA LEU A 116 14.18 14.07 -14.62
C LEU A 116 15.47 14.16 -15.45
N ILE A 117 15.92 13.06 -16.04
CA ILE A 117 17.11 13.07 -16.90
C ILE A 117 16.71 13.54 -18.30
N SER A 118 17.30 14.65 -18.74
CA SER A 118 17.12 15.15 -20.10
C SER A 118 17.98 14.38 -21.11
N PRO A 119 17.50 14.18 -22.36
CA PRO A 119 18.30 13.58 -23.41
C PRO A 119 19.49 14.47 -23.77
N LYS A 120 20.61 13.86 -24.17
CA LYS A 120 21.80 14.56 -24.66
C LYS A 120 22.35 13.85 -25.89
N VAL A 121 22.52 14.59 -26.98
CA VAL A 121 23.03 14.07 -28.26
C VAL A 121 24.39 13.40 -28.06
N ASP A 122 24.58 12.25 -28.72
CA ASP A 122 25.80 11.43 -28.72
C ASP A 122 26.40 11.17 -27.33
N SER A 123 25.53 11.01 -26.33
CA SER A 123 25.95 10.79 -24.94
C SER A 123 25.82 9.34 -24.47
N GLN A 124 25.34 8.42 -25.31
CA GLN A 124 25.08 7.01 -24.95
C GLN A 124 26.26 6.37 -24.24
N LEU A 125 27.45 6.32 -24.87
CA LEU A 125 28.60 5.60 -24.31
C LEU A 125 29.16 6.29 -23.05
N THR A 126 29.24 7.62 -23.08
CA THR A 126 29.71 8.40 -21.92
C THR A 126 28.79 8.27 -20.72
N ARG A 127 27.46 8.32 -20.92
CA ARG A 127 26.50 8.11 -19.84
C ARG A 127 26.51 6.67 -19.36
N THR A 128 26.66 5.70 -20.28
CA THR A 128 26.79 4.28 -19.92
C THR A 128 28.02 4.05 -19.05
N SER A 129 29.18 4.61 -19.40
CA SER A 129 30.41 4.40 -18.64
C SER A 129 30.33 4.97 -17.22
N ILE A 130 29.75 6.18 -17.08
CA ILE A 130 29.51 6.81 -15.78
C ILE A 130 28.47 6.01 -14.97
N HIS A 131 27.39 5.54 -15.62
CA HIS A 131 26.34 4.77 -14.96
C HIS A 131 26.84 3.40 -14.48
N ILE A 132 27.66 2.69 -15.28
CA ILE A 132 28.33 1.45 -14.88
C ILE A 132 29.18 1.68 -13.63
N TYR A 133 30.02 2.72 -13.67
CA TYR A 133 30.90 3.06 -12.53
C TYR A 133 30.10 3.39 -11.27
N ALA A 134 29.09 4.25 -11.39
CA ALA A 134 28.21 4.60 -10.27
C ALA A 134 27.46 3.38 -9.72
N SER A 135 26.98 2.48 -10.59
CA SER A 135 26.32 1.24 -10.18
C SER A 135 27.26 0.31 -9.42
N ALA A 136 28.53 0.20 -9.83
CA ALA A 136 29.54 -0.57 -9.11
C ALA A 136 29.80 0.00 -7.70
N LEU A 137 29.85 1.33 -7.53
CA LEU A 137 29.96 1.96 -6.21
C LEU A 137 28.76 1.67 -5.30
N VAL A 138 27.55 1.63 -5.87
CA VAL A 138 26.34 1.26 -5.11
C VAL A 138 26.40 -0.21 -4.71
N PHE A 139 26.81 -1.10 -5.62
CA PHE A 139 27.05 -2.51 -5.32
C PHE A 139 28.05 -2.68 -4.18
N GLU A 140 29.21 -2.01 -4.21
CA GLU A 140 30.20 -2.03 -3.12
C GLU A 140 29.58 -1.55 -1.81
N THR A 141 28.79 -0.47 -1.87
CA THR A 141 28.13 0.10 -0.69
C THR A 141 27.13 -0.86 -0.06
N ILE A 142 26.37 -1.63 -0.85
CA ILE A 142 25.45 -2.67 -0.33
C ILE A 142 26.24 -3.89 0.16
N ARG A 143 27.25 -4.34 -0.59
CA ARG A 143 28.10 -5.49 -0.24
C ARG A 143 28.86 -5.28 1.06
N GLU A 144 29.38 -4.08 1.29
CA GLU A 144 30.04 -3.67 2.54
C GLU A 144 29.05 -3.28 3.64
N GLU A 145 27.75 -3.45 3.39
CA GLU A 145 26.66 -3.14 4.32
C GLU A 145 26.66 -1.68 4.81
N ARG A 146 27.08 -0.76 3.95
CA ARG A 146 27.08 0.69 4.18
C ARG A 146 25.88 1.41 3.56
N TYR A 147 25.05 0.70 2.80
CA TYR A 147 23.82 1.26 2.24
C TYR A 147 22.83 1.57 3.36
N PRO A 148 22.16 2.74 3.37
CA PRO A 148 21.32 3.12 4.50
C PRO A 148 20.10 2.20 4.63
N VAL A 149 19.79 1.80 5.85
CA VAL A 149 18.57 1.06 6.17
C VAL A 149 17.35 1.91 5.78
N SER A 150 16.37 1.27 5.14
CA SER A 150 15.08 1.90 4.84
C SER A 150 14.17 1.89 6.08
N TYR A 151 13.41 2.97 6.28
CA TYR A 151 12.47 3.10 7.40
C TYR A 151 11.07 3.52 6.95
N MET A 152 10.06 3.02 7.67
CA MET A 152 8.69 3.54 7.63
C MET A 152 8.33 4.10 9.01
N GLY A 153 8.35 5.43 9.12
CA GLY A 153 8.35 6.11 10.42
C GLY A 153 9.63 5.77 11.20
N LYS A 154 9.47 5.20 12.40
CA LYS A 154 10.57 4.74 13.25
C LYS A 154 10.95 3.26 13.03
N HIS A 155 10.22 2.53 12.19
CA HIS A 155 10.38 1.09 12.04
C HIS A 155 11.34 0.77 10.89
N PRO A 156 12.41 0.00 11.12
CA PRO A 156 13.27 -0.48 10.03
C PRO A 156 12.46 -1.39 9.11
N LEU A 157 12.81 -1.37 7.83
CA LEU A 157 12.23 -2.23 6.81
C LEU A 157 13.26 -3.27 6.40
N THR A 158 12.79 -4.46 6.04
CA THR A 158 13.68 -5.49 5.53
C THR A 158 14.40 -5.01 4.27
N MET A 159 15.69 -5.32 4.23
CA MET A 159 16.59 -5.03 3.12
C MET A 159 16.89 -6.29 2.30
N TYR A 160 16.29 -7.45 2.65
CA TYR A 160 16.54 -8.75 2.02
C TYR A 160 16.53 -8.73 0.48
N GLN A 161 15.58 -8.02 -0.13
CA GLN A 161 15.46 -7.95 -1.59
C GLN A 161 16.63 -7.23 -2.29
N PHE A 162 17.41 -6.41 -1.57
CA PHE A 162 18.62 -5.79 -2.12
C PHE A 162 19.67 -6.83 -2.50
N LYS A 163 19.66 -8.01 -1.86
CA LYS A 163 20.54 -9.15 -2.20
C LYS A 163 20.21 -9.81 -3.54
N HIS A 164 19.04 -9.50 -4.11
CA HIS A 164 18.56 -10.06 -5.38
C HIS A 164 18.61 -9.04 -6.54
N PHE A 165 19.11 -7.83 -6.29
CA PHE A 165 19.21 -6.82 -7.34
C PHE A 165 20.44 -7.04 -8.24
N PHE A 166 21.61 -7.22 -7.65
CA PHE A 166 22.87 -7.49 -8.37
C PHE A 166 23.14 -8.98 -8.50
N ASN A 167 23.93 -9.41 -9.49
CA ASN A 167 24.39 -10.79 -9.66
C ASN A 167 23.26 -11.85 -9.65
N THR A 168 22.06 -11.48 -10.10
CA THR A 168 20.86 -12.31 -9.95
C THR A 168 20.18 -12.59 -11.29
N CYS A 169 19.84 -13.86 -11.52
CA CYS A 169 19.13 -14.34 -12.70
C CYS A 169 17.99 -15.27 -12.32
N ARG A 170 16.86 -15.19 -13.01
CA ARG A 170 15.87 -16.26 -13.05
C ARG A 170 16.28 -17.29 -14.10
N VAL A 171 16.67 -18.48 -13.66
CA VAL A 171 17.07 -19.58 -14.55
C VAL A 171 15.83 -20.44 -14.87
N PRO A 172 15.54 -20.72 -16.16
CA PRO A 172 14.38 -21.50 -16.55
C PRO A 172 14.57 -22.98 -16.21
N TYR A 173 13.52 -23.61 -15.66
CA TYR A 173 13.45 -25.05 -15.45
C TYR A 173 12.03 -25.52 -15.74
N LYS A 174 11.88 -26.79 -16.15
CA LYS A 174 10.57 -27.37 -16.42
C LYS A 174 9.69 -27.34 -15.16
N GLY A 175 8.48 -26.78 -15.27
CA GLY A 175 7.48 -26.71 -14.20
C GLY A 175 7.71 -25.62 -13.15
N CYS A 176 8.96 -25.29 -12.79
CA CYS A 176 9.25 -24.25 -11.80
C CYS A 176 10.67 -23.69 -11.97
N ASP A 177 10.79 -22.41 -12.32
CA ASP A 177 12.07 -21.71 -12.47
C ASP A 177 12.79 -21.53 -11.13
N LYS A 178 14.04 -21.07 -11.16
CA LYS A 178 14.77 -20.72 -9.94
C LYS A 178 15.38 -19.33 -10.04
N LEU A 179 15.20 -18.54 -8.99
CA LEU A 179 15.97 -17.31 -8.81
C LEU A 179 17.35 -17.67 -8.23
N VAL A 180 18.41 -17.37 -8.97
CA VAL A 180 19.80 -17.67 -8.62
C VAL A 180 20.54 -16.35 -8.42
N SER A 181 21.05 -16.12 -7.21
CA SER A 181 21.87 -14.95 -6.87
C SER A 181 23.27 -15.36 -6.39
N SER A 182 24.29 -14.80 -7.06
CA SER A 182 25.69 -14.92 -6.63
C SER A 182 26.14 -13.75 -5.74
N PHE A 183 25.25 -12.81 -5.42
CA PHE A 183 25.56 -11.70 -4.52
C PHE A 183 25.83 -12.21 -3.10
N ARG A 184 26.91 -11.74 -2.46
CA ARG A 184 27.21 -11.98 -1.05
C ARG A 184 27.77 -10.70 -0.43
N THR A 185 27.38 -10.39 0.80
CA THR A 185 28.02 -9.32 1.58
C THR A 185 29.43 -9.72 1.98
N VAL A 186 30.27 -8.75 2.37
CA VAL A 186 31.62 -9.05 2.91
C VAL A 186 31.55 -9.90 4.18
N SER A 187 30.47 -9.76 4.96
CA SER A 187 30.26 -10.55 6.18
C SER A 187 29.84 -12.00 5.90
N GLU A 188 29.14 -12.25 4.80
CA GLU A 188 28.74 -13.60 4.37
C GLU A 188 29.88 -14.35 3.67
N ASP A 189 30.59 -13.66 2.77
CA ASP A 189 31.74 -14.19 2.05
C ASP A 189 32.75 -13.08 1.75
N VAL A 190 33.97 -13.27 2.24
CA VAL A 190 35.08 -12.33 2.01
C VAL A 190 35.47 -12.33 0.52
N GLN A 191 35.24 -13.43 -0.19
CA GLN A 191 35.49 -13.51 -1.63
C GLN A 191 34.58 -12.54 -2.37
N THR A 192 35.14 -11.82 -3.33
CA THR A 192 34.36 -10.92 -4.17
C THR A 192 33.53 -11.77 -5.14
N PRO A 193 32.20 -11.59 -5.20
CA PRO A 193 31.39 -12.27 -6.20
C PRO A 193 31.79 -11.79 -7.61
N PRO A 194 31.30 -12.44 -8.68
CA PRO A 194 31.66 -12.06 -10.04
C PRO A 194 31.37 -10.57 -10.32
N THR A 195 32.35 -9.85 -10.88
CA THR A 195 32.31 -8.39 -11.06
C THR A 195 32.30 -7.95 -12.52
N HIS A 196 32.09 -8.88 -13.45
CA HIS A 196 32.01 -8.58 -14.87
C HIS A 196 30.65 -7.99 -15.26
N VAL A 197 30.67 -7.22 -16.34
CA VAL A 197 29.48 -6.66 -16.99
C VAL A 197 29.21 -7.42 -18.27
N VAL A 198 27.94 -7.54 -18.64
CA VAL A 198 27.52 -7.98 -19.97
C VAL A 198 26.95 -6.78 -20.75
N ILE A 199 27.44 -6.58 -21.97
CA ILE A 199 26.95 -5.56 -22.90
C ILE A 199 26.23 -6.28 -24.05
N ILE A 200 25.01 -5.84 -24.35
CA ILE A 200 24.18 -6.34 -25.43
C ILE A 200 24.01 -5.23 -26.47
N ARG A 201 24.33 -5.49 -27.74
CA ARG A 201 24.12 -4.52 -28.84
C ARG A 201 23.91 -5.27 -30.14
N ASN A 202 22.86 -4.93 -30.88
CA ASN A 202 22.55 -5.53 -32.18
C ASN A 202 22.60 -7.08 -32.15
N GLY A 203 22.05 -7.69 -31.10
CA GLY A 203 22.05 -9.15 -30.89
C GLY A 203 23.39 -9.78 -30.47
N HIS A 204 24.48 -9.01 -30.37
CA HIS A 204 25.76 -9.47 -29.81
C HIS A 204 25.76 -9.42 -28.28
N LEU A 205 26.56 -10.29 -27.66
CA LEU A 205 26.78 -10.37 -26.22
C LEU A 205 28.28 -10.25 -25.94
N PHE A 206 28.70 -9.20 -25.25
CA PHE A 206 30.08 -8.97 -24.85
C PHE A 206 30.23 -8.94 -23.34
N THR A 207 31.42 -9.26 -22.83
CA THR A 207 31.74 -9.14 -21.41
C THR A 207 33.14 -8.61 -21.14
N PHE A 208 33.30 -7.93 -20.01
CA PHE A 208 34.59 -7.52 -19.44
C PHE A 208 34.48 -7.38 -17.92
N ASN A 209 35.61 -7.51 -17.22
CA ASN A 209 35.68 -7.32 -15.76
C ASN A 209 35.70 -5.83 -15.40
N LEU A 210 35.01 -5.43 -14.33
CA LEU A 210 35.07 -4.05 -13.82
C LEU A 210 36.27 -3.78 -12.91
N TYR A 211 36.94 -4.84 -12.46
CA TYR A 211 38.06 -4.72 -11.53
C TYR A 211 39.31 -5.32 -12.16
N GLU A 212 40.37 -4.53 -12.22
CA GLU A 212 41.69 -4.94 -12.67
C GLU A 212 42.68 -4.71 -11.52
N SER A 213 43.44 -5.74 -11.14
CA SER A 213 44.34 -5.68 -9.98
C SER A 213 43.65 -5.14 -8.71
N LYS A 214 42.39 -5.54 -8.49
CA LYS A 214 41.50 -5.11 -7.39
C LYS A 214 41.07 -3.64 -7.43
N LYS A 215 41.38 -2.89 -8.48
CA LYS A 215 40.94 -1.51 -8.67
C LYS A 215 39.76 -1.46 -9.65
N LEU A 216 38.70 -0.75 -9.26
CA LEU A 216 37.57 -0.46 -10.14
C LEU A 216 38.03 0.40 -11.32
N LEU A 217 37.66 0.00 -12.54
CA LEU A 217 37.91 0.75 -13.76
C LEU A 217 37.24 2.13 -13.69
N THR A 218 37.95 3.18 -14.09
CA THR A 218 37.40 4.54 -14.18
C THR A 218 36.43 4.70 -15.37
N PRO A 219 35.54 5.71 -15.38
CA PRO A 219 34.66 5.94 -16.52
C PRO A 219 35.35 6.08 -17.88
N PRO A 220 36.53 6.73 -18.02
CA PRO A 220 37.28 6.70 -19.28
C PRO A 220 37.77 5.29 -19.68
N GLU A 221 38.17 4.45 -18.73
CA GLU A 221 38.58 3.07 -19.02
C GLU A 221 37.41 2.18 -19.42
N ILE A 222 36.24 2.39 -18.82
CA ILE A 222 34.99 1.73 -19.22
C ILE A 222 34.57 2.24 -20.60
N LEU A 223 34.65 3.54 -20.86
CA LEU A 223 34.30 4.15 -22.15
C LEU A 223 35.10 3.53 -23.30
N ARG A 224 36.43 3.40 -23.17
CA ARG A 224 37.27 2.76 -24.19
C ARG A 224 36.84 1.32 -24.52
N ARG A 225 36.39 0.55 -23.53
CA ARG A 225 35.85 -0.81 -23.74
C ARG A 225 34.52 -0.79 -24.47
N LEU A 226 33.64 0.15 -24.13
CA LEU A 226 32.37 0.32 -24.81
C LEU A 226 32.56 0.75 -26.27
N GLU A 227 33.49 1.66 -26.55
CA GLU A 227 33.85 2.08 -27.92
C GLU A 227 34.38 0.91 -28.76
N ASP A 228 35.24 0.08 -28.17
CA ASP A 228 35.75 -1.13 -28.84
C ASP A 228 34.63 -2.14 -29.15
N ILE A 229 33.73 -2.38 -28.17
CA ILE A 229 32.55 -3.24 -28.38
C ILE A 229 31.66 -2.69 -29.50
N VAL A 230 31.33 -1.40 -29.49
CA VAL A 230 30.51 -0.77 -30.54
C VAL A 230 31.16 -0.95 -31.91
N LYS A 231 32.47 -0.68 -32.02
CA LYS A 231 33.22 -0.85 -33.27
C LYS A 231 33.20 -2.28 -33.81
N GLN A 232 33.18 -3.28 -32.93
CA GLN A 232 33.02 -4.69 -33.32
C GLN A 232 31.58 -4.99 -33.76
N CYS A 233 30.58 -4.55 -32.99
CA CYS A 233 29.16 -4.73 -33.30
C CYS A 233 28.71 -4.01 -34.59
N ASP A 234 29.41 -2.96 -35.04
CA ASP A 234 29.07 -2.25 -36.28
C ASP A 234 29.50 -3.04 -37.54
N GLN A 235 30.23 -4.15 -37.38
CA GLN A 235 30.70 -4.99 -38.50
C GLN A 235 29.70 -6.07 -38.91
N SER A 236 28.78 -6.47 -38.02
CA SER A 236 27.82 -7.54 -38.26
C SER A 236 26.60 -7.45 -37.32
N THR A 237 25.59 -8.29 -37.55
CA THR A 237 24.52 -8.51 -36.57
C THR A 237 24.78 -9.80 -35.79
N GLY A 238 24.60 -9.75 -34.48
CA GLY A 238 24.78 -10.90 -33.60
C GLY A 238 23.60 -11.86 -33.68
N LEU A 239 23.76 -13.03 -33.07
CA LEU A 239 22.77 -14.10 -33.11
C LEU A 239 21.39 -13.69 -32.54
N GLY A 240 21.36 -12.73 -31.60
CA GLY A 240 20.11 -12.30 -30.95
C GLY A 240 19.56 -13.34 -29.96
N LEU A 241 20.45 -14.13 -29.35
CA LEU A 241 20.11 -15.24 -28.45
C LEU A 241 19.22 -14.80 -27.27
N GLY A 242 19.37 -13.55 -26.84
CA GLY A 242 18.56 -12.94 -25.78
C GLY A 242 17.05 -13.06 -25.99
N ALA A 243 16.60 -13.13 -27.25
CA ALA A 243 15.19 -13.29 -27.58
C ALA A 243 14.57 -14.56 -26.98
N LEU A 244 15.35 -15.64 -26.80
CA LEU A 244 14.87 -16.89 -26.22
C LEU A 244 14.33 -16.72 -24.78
N THR A 245 14.80 -15.71 -24.05
CA THR A 245 14.30 -15.40 -22.70
C THR A 245 12.86 -14.88 -22.68
N ALA A 246 12.29 -14.55 -23.86
CA ALA A 246 10.88 -14.18 -24.05
C ALA A 246 9.97 -15.37 -24.45
N LEU A 247 10.50 -16.60 -24.51
CA LEU A 247 9.68 -17.79 -24.76
C LEU A 247 8.88 -18.21 -23.53
N PRO A 248 7.84 -19.06 -23.72
CA PRO A 248 7.24 -19.82 -22.63
C PRO A 248 8.31 -20.57 -21.83
N ARG A 249 8.16 -20.62 -20.51
CA ARG A 249 9.27 -20.95 -19.59
C ARG A 249 9.79 -22.38 -19.73
N ASP A 250 8.89 -23.33 -19.98
CA ASP A 250 9.26 -24.73 -20.20
C ASP A 250 9.99 -24.92 -21.53
N GLU A 251 9.56 -24.21 -22.58
CA GLU A 251 10.23 -24.23 -23.88
C GLU A 251 11.62 -23.58 -23.80
N TRP A 252 11.73 -22.45 -23.09
CA TRP A 252 13.02 -21.83 -22.84
C TRP A 252 13.94 -22.77 -22.05
N ALA A 253 13.43 -23.46 -21.03
CA ALA A 253 14.21 -24.43 -20.26
C ALA A 253 14.77 -25.55 -21.16
N GLU A 254 13.96 -26.09 -22.07
CA GLU A 254 14.38 -27.12 -23.03
C GLU A 254 15.49 -26.63 -23.96
N ILE A 255 15.31 -25.47 -24.59
CA ILE A 255 16.30 -24.90 -25.51
C ILE A 255 17.60 -24.54 -24.79
N ARG A 256 17.53 -23.99 -23.58
CA ARG A 256 18.71 -23.69 -22.76
C ARG A 256 19.50 -24.96 -22.45
N ASN A 257 18.81 -26.05 -22.10
CA ASN A 257 19.44 -27.34 -21.81
C ASN A 257 20.09 -27.92 -23.08
N HIS A 258 19.39 -27.90 -24.20
CA HIS A 258 19.95 -28.32 -25.50
C HIS A 258 21.22 -27.56 -25.85
N LEU A 259 21.21 -26.22 -25.71
CA LEU A 259 22.40 -25.39 -25.91
C LEU A 259 23.57 -25.80 -25.01
N CYS A 260 23.31 -26.18 -23.75
CA CYS A 260 24.36 -26.67 -22.85
C CYS A 260 24.87 -28.06 -23.25
N GLU A 261 24.02 -28.94 -23.78
CA GLU A 261 24.37 -30.30 -24.18
C GLU A 261 25.21 -30.34 -25.46
N ILE A 262 24.92 -29.48 -26.44
CA ILE A 262 25.67 -29.46 -27.71
C ILE A 262 27.08 -28.86 -27.56
N ASN A 263 27.33 -28.04 -26.53
CA ASN A 263 28.67 -27.50 -26.29
C ASN A 263 28.91 -26.98 -24.86
N GLU A 264 30.00 -27.41 -24.22
CA GLU A 264 30.38 -26.96 -22.86
C GLU A 264 30.69 -25.44 -22.80
N GLN A 265 31.17 -24.82 -23.90
CA GLN A 265 31.39 -23.37 -23.94
C GLN A 265 30.10 -22.58 -23.78
N ASN A 266 28.95 -23.10 -24.25
CA ASN A 266 27.65 -22.44 -24.07
C ASN A 266 27.27 -22.40 -22.59
N LYS A 267 27.52 -23.48 -21.86
CA LYS A 267 27.29 -23.54 -20.41
C LYS A 267 28.15 -22.52 -19.65
N ILE A 268 29.42 -22.37 -20.03
CA ILE A 268 30.31 -21.33 -19.50
C ILE A 268 29.75 -19.93 -19.83
N ASN A 269 29.29 -19.70 -21.07
CA ASN A 269 28.70 -18.42 -21.46
C ASN A 269 27.40 -18.11 -20.70
N PHE A 270 26.54 -19.11 -20.46
CA PHE A 270 25.36 -18.94 -19.62
C PHE A 270 25.74 -18.54 -18.19
N GLN A 271 26.72 -19.21 -17.59
CA GLN A 271 27.22 -18.84 -16.25
C GLN A 271 27.71 -17.40 -16.21
N VAL A 272 28.42 -16.94 -17.25
CA VAL A 272 28.84 -15.54 -17.36
C VAL A 272 27.62 -14.60 -17.35
N ILE A 273 26.58 -14.88 -18.13
CA ILE A 273 25.40 -14.01 -18.18
C ILE A 273 24.62 -14.06 -16.85
N GLU A 274 24.42 -15.26 -16.30
CA GLU A 274 23.66 -15.50 -15.07
C GLU A 274 24.33 -14.93 -13.81
N GLN A 275 25.66 -14.81 -13.80
CA GLN A 275 26.42 -14.28 -12.66
C GLN A 275 26.84 -12.82 -12.82
N ALA A 276 26.61 -12.19 -13.98
CA ALA A 276 27.05 -10.83 -14.27
C ALA A 276 26.62 -9.82 -13.21
N LEU A 277 27.52 -8.91 -12.81
CA LEU A 277 27.21 -7.85 -11.86
C LEU A 277 26.16 -6.90 -12.45
N LEU A 278 26.35 -6.48 -13.71
CA LEU A 278 25.42 -5.62 -14.43
C LEU A 278 25.23 -6.11 -15.86
N VAL A 279 24.07 -5.83 -16.43
CA VAL A 279 23.78 -6.06 -17.85
C VAL A 279 23.23 -4.78 -18.47
N TYR A 280 23.83 -4.37 -19.59
CA TYR A 280 23.44 -3.18 -20.35
C TYR A 280 23.11 -3.54 -21.79
N ALA A 281 22.00 -3.05 -22.30
CA ALA A 281 21.66 -3.02 -23.72
C ALA A 281 21.91 -1.62 -24.28
N LEU A 282 22.64 -1.53 -25.39
CA LEU A 282 22.91 -0.28 -26.10
C LEU A 282 22.01 -0.21 -27.33
N ASP A 283 20.93 0.57 -27.23
CA ASP A 283 19.94 0.73 -28.29
C ASP A 283 20.18 2.01 -29.10
N ASP A 284 19.98 1.94 -30.41
CA ASP A 284 20.13 3.10 -31.29
C ASP A 284 18.86 3.98 -31.37
N ASP A 285 17.80 3.63 -30.61
CA ASP A 285 16.59 4.45 -30.46
C ASP A 285 16.90 5.84 -29.88
N ASN A 286 16.12 6.85 -30.27
CA ASN A 286 16.22 8.23 -29.78
C ASN A 286 14.84 8.70 -29.27
N PRO A 287 14.40 8.28 -28.07
CA PRO A 287 13.10 8.68 -27.54
C PRO A 287 13.01 10.19 -27.32
N GLU A 288 11.89 10.78 -27.73
CA GLU A 288 11.59 12.21 -27.58
C GLU A 288 10.87 12.52 -26.25
N ASN A 289 10.25 11.51 -25.64
CA ASN A 289 9.47 11.66 -24.41
C ASN A 289 9.47 10.37 -23.56
N LEU A 290 8.96 10.49 -22.33
CA LEU A 290 8.92 9.38 -21.37
C LEU A 290 8.05 8.20 -21.83
N THR A 291 7.04 8.44 -22.67
CA THR A 291 6.22 7.34 -23.23
C THR A 291 7.06 6.47 -24.15
N GLU A 292 7.84 7.08 -25.03
CA GLU A 292 8.74 6.34 -25.93
C GLU A 292 9.84 5.62 -25.15
N LEU A 293 10.42 6.27 -24.13
CA LEU A 293 11.42 5.63 -23.26
C LEU A 293 10.86 4.39 -22.56
N ALA A 294 9.64 4.48 -22.00
CA ALA A 294 8.96 3.35 -21.38
C ALA A 294 8.71 2.21 -22.39
N ARG A 295 8.30 2.55 -23.62
CA ARG A 295 8.08 1.56 -24.70
C ARG A 295 9.38 0.89 -25.14
N ILE A 296 10.50 1.62 -25.21
CA ILE A 296 11.82 1.03 -25.52
C ILE A 296 12.24 0.06 -24.42
N GLY A 297 12.03 0.45 -23.15
CA GLY A 297 12.38 -0.37 -21.99
C GLY A 297 11.59 -1.68 -21.88
N MET A 298 10.35 -1.69 -22.36
CA MET A 298 9.41 -2.80 -22.14
C MET A 298 9.05 -3.60 -23.40
N LEU A 299 8.94 -2.95 -24.57
CA LEU A 299 8.23 -3.49 -25.75
C LEU A 299 9.10 -3.63 -27.01
N LYS A 300 10.41 -3.40 -26.94
CA LYS A 300 11.30 -3.39 -28.12
C LYS A 300 12.48 -4.35 -28.00
N ASN A 301 12.95 -4.77 -29.18
CA ASN A 301 14.25 -5.39 -29.44
C ASN A 301 14.57 -6.60 -28.54
N PRO A 302 13.76 -7.67 -28.55
CA PRO A 302 13.98 -8.84 -27.69
C PRO A 302 15.35 -9.52 -27.95
N GLN A 303 15.89 -9.39 -29.16
CA GLN A 303 17.22 -9.89 -29.53
C GLN A 303 18.35 -9.24 -28.73
N SER A 304 18.14 -8.00 -28.28
CA SER A 304 19.12 -7.23 -27.48
C SER A 304 18.67 -7.07 -26.02
N ARG A 305 18.01 -8.09 -25.46
CA ARG A 305 17.56 -8.13 -24.06
C ARG A 305 17.91 -9.48 -23.44
N TRP A 306 17.98 -9.52 -22.11
CA TRP A 306 18.02 -10.77 -21.35
C TRP A 306 17.03 -10.67 -20.20
N PHE A 307 15.75 -10.97 -20.48
CA PHE A 307 14.63 -10.69 -19.57
C PHE A 307 14.70 -11.46 -18.25
N ASP A 308 15.52 -12.51 -18.19
CA ASP A 308 15.77 -13.31 -16.99
C ASP A 308 16.72 -12.64 -15.99
N ARG A 309 17.45 -11.59 -16.37
CA ARG A 309 18.28 -10.84 -15.42
C ARG A 309 17.37 -10.06 -14.47
N SER A 310 17.74 -10.02 -13.19
CA SER A 310 17.04 -9.18 -12.19
C SER A 310 16.85 -7.74 -12.70
N ASN A 311 17.86 -7.17 -13.35
CA ASN A 311 17.79 -5.85 -13.98
C ASN A 311 18.69 -5.76 -15.21
N VAL A 312 18.13 -5.32 -16.35
CA VAL A 312 18.85 -4.95 -17.58
C VAL A 312 18.68 -3.46 -17.81
N TYR A 313 19.78 -2.70 -17.79
CA TYR A 313 19.75 -1.28 -18.15
C TYR A 313 19.74 -1.14 -19.68
N ILE A 314 18.91 -0.26 -20.21
CA ILE A 314 18.73 -0.03 -21.65
C ILE A 314 19.07 1.43 -21.90
N VAL A 315 20.18 1.68 -22.58
CA VAL A 315 20.72 3.02 -22.82
C VAL A 315 20.49 3.39 -24.27
N THR A 316 19.71 4.44 -24.50
CA THR A 316 19.35 4.93 -25.84
C THR A 316 20.46 5.78 -26.44
N ARG A 317 20.40 6.05 -27.74
CA ARG A 317 21.43 6.84 -28.46
C ARG A 317 21.60 8.25 -27.90
N ASN A 318 20.50 8.88 -27.49
CA ASN A 318 20.49 10.17 -26.79
C ASN A 318 20.75 10.06 -25.28
N GLY A 319 21.22 8.90 -24.81
CA GLY A 319 21.71 8.66 -23.45
C GLY A 319 20.64 8.70 -22.37
N LEU A 320 19.36 8.49 -22.71
CA LEU A 320 18.35 8.17 -21.70
C LEU A 320 18.51 6.71 -21.29
N ILE A 321 18.13 6.40 -20.05
CA ILE A 321 18.28 5.05 -19.48
C ILE A 321 16.92 4.60 -18.99
N ALA A 322 16.44 3.51 -19.59
CA ALA A 322 15.39 2.68 -19.03
C ALA A 322 16.01 1.43 -18.40
N ALA A 323 15.23 0.66 -17.68
CA ALA A 323 15.62 -0.67 -17.24
C ALA A 323 14.44 -1.64 -17.36
N ASN A 324 14.74 -2.88 -17.71
CA ASN A 324 13.81 -4.00 -17.63
C ASN A 324 14.14 -4.82 -16.37
N GLY A 325 13.16 -5.06 -15.51
CA GLY A 325 13.32 -5.77 -14.25
C GLY A 325 12.52 -7.07 -14.19
N GLU A 326 13.16 -8.15 -13.72
CA GLU A 326 12.51 -9.43 -13.46
C GLU A 326 11.82 -9.38 -12.10
N HIS A 327 10.50 -9.56 -12.09
CA HIS A 327 9.64 -9.26 -10.94
C HIS A 327 9.71 -10.29 -9.82
N SER A 328 10.17 -11.51 -10.09
CA SER A 328 10.36 -12.51 -9.02
C SER A 328 11.49 -12.10 -8.07
N ALA A 329 12.49 -11.35 -8.56
CA ALA A 329 13.67 -10.95 -7.81
C ALA A 329 13.39 -9.90 -6.71
N TYR A 330 12.56 -8.91 -7.00
CA TYR A 330 12.29 -7.78 -6.11
C TYR A 330 11.02 -7.00 -6.49
N GLU A 331 10.53 -6.18 -5.56
CA GLU A 331 9.50 -5.17 -5.79
C GLU A 331 10.08 -3.87 -6.39
N ALA A 332 9.31 -3.15 -7.22
CA ALA A 332 9.76 -1.94 -7.93
C ALA A 332 10.40 -0.86 -7.02
N ILE A 333 9.99 -0.76 -5.76
CA ILE A 333 10.58 0.21 -4.82
C ILE A 333 12.08 -0.02 -4.60
N ILE A 334 12.55 -1.28 -4.70
CA ILE A 334 13.96 -1.62 -4.54
C ILE A 334 14.79 -1.06 -5.69
N SER A 335 14.35 -1.25 -6.94
CA SER A 335 15.04 -0.70 -8.10
C SER A 335 15.02 0.83 -8.11
N ILE A 336 13.94 1.47 -7.64
CA ILE A 336 13.86 2.92 -7.50
C ILE A 336 14.87 3.43 -6.48
N GLN A 337 14.93 2.84 -5.28
CA GLN A 337 15.86 3.23 -4.22
C GLN A 337 17.32 3.09 -4.67
N ILE A 338 17.64 2.00 -5.38
CA ILE A 338 18.98 1.79 -5.94
C ILE A 338 19.28 2.80 -7.06
N SER A 339 18.33 3.03 -7.98
CA SER A 339 18.48 3.99 -9.08
C SER A 339 18.67 5.42 -8.60
N ASP A 340 17.94 5.83 -7.56
CA ASP A 340 18.16 7.15 -6.95
C ASP A 340 19.55 7.23 -6.32
N HIS A 341 20.05 6.17 -5.66
CA HIS A 341 21.41 6.17 -5.10
C HIS A 341 22.48 6.24 -6.21
N ILE A 342 22.29 5.51 -7.31
CA ILE A 342 23.14 5.61 -8.51
C ILE A 342 23.14 7.04 -9.03
N LYS A 343 21.97 7.69 -9.15
CA LYS A 343 21.86 9.08 -9.56
C LYS A 343 22.65 10.03 -8.65
N HIS A 344 22.60 9.86 -7.33
CA HIS A 344 23.39 10.69 -6.41
C HIS A 344 24.90 10.55 -6.64
N HIS A 345 25.38 9.34 -6.95
CA HIS A 345 26.76 9.14 -7.37
C HIS A 345 27.02 9.88 -8.69
N ILE A 346 26.18 9.71 -9.72
CA ILE A 346 26.33 10.40 -11.01
C ILE A 346 26.43 11.93 -10.82
N ASP A 347 25.50 12.54 -10.08
CA ASP A 347 25.48 13.99 -9.82
C ASP A 347 26.75 14.47 -9.09
N SER A 348 27.40 13.58 -8.32
CA SER A 348 28.68 13.86 -7.66
C SER A 348 29.86 13.71 -8.62
N LEU A 349 29.81 12.71 -9.51
CA LEU A 349 30.85 12.45 -10.51
C LEU A 349 30.88 13.51 -11.60
N GLU A 350 29.74 14.09 -11.97
CA GLU A 350 29.66 15.19 -12.94
C GLU A 350 30.38 16.47 -12.46
N LYS A 351 30.68 16.58 -11.16
CA LYS A 351 31.48 17.68 -10.59
C LYS A 351 32.98 17.44 -10.67
N ILE A 352 33.41 16.25 -11.06
CA ILE A 352 34.83 15.91 -11.19
C ILE A 352 35.33 16.45 -12.53
N ASN A 353 36.18 17.49 -12.46
CA ASN A 353 36.68 18.21 -13.65
C ASN A 353 37.64 17.38 -14.51
N SER A 354 38.30 16.36 -13.95
CA SER A 354 39.19 15.48 -14.69
C SER A 354 39.32 14.13 -13.99
N TRP A 355 39.30 13.06 -14.77
CA TRP A 355 39.60 11.71 -14.29
C TRP A 355 41.11 11.47 -14.35
N PRO A 356 41.68 10.66 -13.43
CA PRO A 356 43.07 10.26 -13.52
C PRO A 356 43.35 9.68 -14.90
N ILE A 357 44.41 10.14 -15.55
CA ILE A 357 44.85 9.58 -16.82
C ILE A 357 45.17 8.10 -16.55
N PRO A 358 44.65 7.15 -17.36
CA PRO A 358 44.99 5.74 -17.21
C PRO A 358 46.51 5.60 -17.16
N SER A 359 47.02 4.90 -16.15
CA SER A 359 48.47 4.78 -15.90
C SER A 359 49.22 4.11 -17.06
N ASP A 360 48.51 3.42 -17.96
CA ASP A 360 49.03 2.89 -19.20
C ASP A 360 48.03 3.08 -20.37
N PRO A 361 48.31 3.94 -21.36
CA PRO A 361 47.49 4.05 -22.57
C PRO A 361 47.55 2.81 -23.47
N TYR A 362 48.54 1.92 -23.28
CA TYR A 362 48.76 0.68 -24.02
C TYR A 362 48.21 -0.57 -23.33
N ASN A 363 47.55 -0.41 -22.18
CA ASN A 363 46.95 -1.55 -21.50
C ASN A 363 45.95 -2.23 -22.46
N LYS A 364 46.19 -3.49 -22.80
CA LYS A 364 45.41 -4.24 -23.80
C LYS A 364 43.93 -4.15 -23.41
N ILE A 365 43.08 -3.61 -24.27
CA ILE A 365 41.63 -3.60 -24.05
C ILE A 365 41.18 -5.07 -24.09
N ILE A 366 40.69 -5.56 -22.95
CA ILE A 366 40.18 -6.93 -22.82
C ILE A 366 38.65 -6.86 -22.79
N VAL A 367 38.04 -7.09 -23.95
CA VAL A 367 36.62 -7.41 -24.08
C VAL A 367 36.50 -8.77 -24.76
N ARG A 368 35.49 -9.56 -24.39
CA ARG A 368 35.26 -10.89 -24.95
C ARG A 368 33.83 -11.02 -25.45
N GLU A 369 33.66 -11.36 -26.71
CA GLU A 369 32.36 -11.76 -27.24
C GLU A 369 31.98 -13.16 -26.72
N LEU A 370 30.73 -13.33 -26.29
CA LEU A 370 30.15 -14.59 -25.85
C LEU A 370 29.54 -15.30 -27.07
N LEU A 371 30.38 -16.01 -27.81
CA LEU A 371 29.96 -16.78 -28.98
C LEU A 371 29.30 -18.09 -28.55
N PHE A 372 28.04 -18.29 -28.95
CA PHE A 372 27.31 -19.53 -28.74
C PHE A 372 27.42 -20.44 -29.97
N ILE A 373 27.61 -21.73 -29.72
CA ILE A 373 27.50 -22.77 -30.74
C ILE A 373 26.05 -23.22 -30.77
N TYR A 374 25.42 -23.23 -31.95
CA TYR A 374 24.00 -23.49 -32.11
C TYR A 374 23.73 -24.26 -33.40
N ASP A 375 22.56 -24.88 -33.47
CA ASP A 375 22.06 -25.60 -34.64
C ASP A 375 20.82 -24.93 -35.24
N SER A 376 20.24 -25.54 -36.28
CA SER A 376 19.02 -25.03 -36.91
C SER A 376 17.81 -25.01 -35.98
N TYR A 377 17.76 -25.89 -34.98
CA TYR A 377 16.67 -25.93 -33.99
C TYR A 377 16.67 -24.66 -33.14
N VAL A 378 17.83 -24.28 -32.58
CA VAL A 378 17.99 -23.04 -31.82
C VAL A 378 17.72 -21.81 -32.69
N PHE A 379 18.26 -21.78 -33.91
CA PHE A 379 18.05 -20.64 -34.83
C PHE A 379 16.57 -20.40 -35.12
N ASN A 380 15.81 -21.47 -35.38
CA ASN A 380 14.36 -21.38 -35.58
C ASN A 380 13.63 -20.93 -34.32
N ALA A 381 14.06 -21.39 -33.15
CA ALA A 381 13.49 -20.97 -31.87
C ALA A 381 13.70 -19.48 -31.59
N ILE A 382 14.86 -18.91 -31.97
CA ILE A 382 15.12 -17.46 -31.88
C ILE A 382 14.11 -16.68 -32.72
N ASN A 383 13.93 -17.07 -33.99
CA ASN A 383 12.97 -16.41 -34.89
C ASN A 383 11.53 -16.49 -34.36
N ARG A 384 11.15 -17.65 -33.80
CA ARG A 384 9.86 -17.82 -33.13
C ARG A 384 9.73 -16.92 -31.90
N ALA A 385 10.76 -16.82 -31.06
CA ALA A 385 10.76 -15.98 -29.88
C ALA A 385 10.58 -14.50 -30.22
N VAL A 386 11.30 -14.02 -31.25
CA VAL A 386 11.14 -12.66 -31.79
C VAL A 386 9.70 -12.41 -32.25
N THR A 387 9.13 -13.34 -33.03
CA THR A 387 7.76 -13.25 -33.53
C THR A 387 6.74 -13.19 -32.39
N LEU A 388 6.87 -14.09 -31.41
CA LEU A 388 5.98 -14.19 -30.26
C LEU A 388 6.05 -12.92 -29.40
N PHE A 389 7.26 -12.45 -29.09
CA PHE A 389 7.44 -11.22 -28.31
C PHE A 389 6.80 -10.03 -29.02
N HIS A 390 7.04 -9.85 -30.32
CA HIS A 390 6.44 -8.73 -31.06
C HIS A 390 4.92 -8.82 -31.14
N HIS A 391 4.34 -10.02 -31.19
CA HIS A 391 2.90 -10.19 -31.11
C HIS A 391 2.33 -9.62 -29.79
N SER A 392 2.87 -10.04 -28.64
CA SER A 392 2.45 -9.53 -27.33
C SER A 392 2.77 -8.03 -27.16
N ALA A 393 3.98 -7.61 -27.52
CA ALA A 393 4.44 -6.24 -27.37
C ALA A 393 3.63 -5.24 -28.21
N ASN A 394 3.24 -5.62 -29.44
CA ASN A 394 2.38 -4.80 -30.27
C ASN A 394 0.98 -4.67 -29.70
N ASN A 395 0.51 -5.67 -28.94
CA ASN A 395 -0.77 -5.62 -28.26
C ASN A 395 -0.76 -4.68 -27.04
N ILE A 396 0.39 -4.25 -26.51
CA ILE A 396 0.44 -3.34 -25.37
C ILE A 396 0.50 -1.87 -25.85
N LYS A 397 -0.32 -1.01 -25.24
CA LYS A 397 -0.24 0.44 -25.39
C LYS A 397 0.13 1.07 -24.05
N ILE A 398 1.20 1.88 -24.05
CA ILE A 398 1.70 2.63 -22.90
C ILE A 398 1.55 4.12 -23.17
N ILE A 399 1.11 4.88 -22.16
CA ILE A 399 1.10 6.34 -22.10
C ILE A 399 1.73 6.78 -20.78
N VAL A 400 2.67 7.71 -20.83
CA VAL A 400 3.24 8.36 -19.64
C VAL A 400 2.91 9.84 -19.68
N LYS A 401 2.32 10.37 -18.60
CA LYS A 401 2.02 11.80 -18.44
C LYS A 401 2.80 12.39 -17.29
N ASN A 402 3.24 13.64 -17.48
CA ASN A 402 3.86 14.46 -16.47
C ASN A 402 3.00 15.70 -16.22
N VAL A 403 2.31 15.75 -15.08
CA VAL A 403 1.35 16.80 -14.73
C VAL A 403 2.02 17.79 -13.80
N THR A 404 2.54 18.89 -14.35
CA THR A 404 3.22 19.95 -13.58
C THR A 404 2.24 20.88 -12.86
N GLN A 405 0.95 20.83 -13.23
CA GLN A 405 -0.12 21.64 -12.65
C GLN A 405 -0.64 21.09 -11.31
N CYS A 406 -0.17 19.92 -10.89
CA CYS A 406 -0.49 19.31 -9.61
C CYS A 406 0.76 18.61 -9.06
N THR A 407 1.23 19.07 -7.90
CA THR A 407 2.44 18.60 -7.25
C THR A 407 2.15 18.03 -5.86
N LYS A 408 3.14 17.34 -5.28
CA LYS A 408 3.10 16.92 -3.88
C LYS A 408 2.81 18.07 -2.92
N GLU A 409 3.42 19.23 -3.17
CA GLU A 409 3.29 20.39 -2.29
C GLU A 409 1.91 21.04 -2.41
N ASP A 410 1.31 21.04 -3.60
CA ASP A 410 -0.09 21.47 -3.76
C ASP A 410 -1.04 20.61 -2.92
N ILE A 411 -0.86 19.28 -2.96
CA ILE A 411 -1.71 18.36 -2.18
C ILE A 411 -1.55 18.63 -0.68
N LYS A 412 -0.30 18.75 -0.21
CA LYS A 412 -0.01 19.04 1.20
C LYS A 412 -0.59 20.38 1.65
N GLN A 413 -0.46 21.42 0.84
CA GLN A 413 -0.85 22.78 1.20
C GLN A 413 -2.37 22.97 1.16
N TYR A 414 -3.01 22.55 0.07
CA TYR A 414 -4.40 22.90 -0.23
C TYR A 414 -5.38 21.78 0.16
N VAL A 415 -5.04 20.52 -0.11
CA VAL A 415 -5.96 19.38 0.12
C VAL A 415 -5.78 18.79 1.52
N ARG A 416 -4.54 18.73 2.01
CA ARG A 416 -4.16 18.30 3.37
C ARG A 416 -4.49 16.85 3.72
N ILE A 417 -4.32 15.96 2.74
CA ILE A 417 -4.39 14.51 2.91
C ILE A 417 -3.09 13.83 2.45
N HIS A 418 -2.95 12.52 2.71
CA HIS A 418 -1.83 11.75 2.18
C HIS A 418 -1.83 11.79 0.63
N PRO A 419 -0.71 12.14 -0.04
CA PRO A 419 -0.70 12.33 -1.48
C PRO A 419 -1.05 11.07 -2.29
N ASP A 420 -0.74 9.90 -1.75
CA ASP A 420 -1.10 8.63 -2.38
C ASP A 420 -2.62 8.44 -2.45
N SER A 421 -3.31 8.68 -1.32
CA SER A 421 -4.77 8.64 -1.25
C SER A 421 -5.40 9.67 -2.19
N PHE A 422 -4.81 10.86 -2.32
CA PHE A 422 -5.26 11.84 -3.30
C PHE A 422 -5.23 11.28 -4.72
N PHE A 423 -4.11 10.68 -5.13
CA PHE A 423 -3.97 10.11 -6.47
C PHE A 423 -4.95 8.95 -6.69
N GLN A 424 -5.05 8.01 -5.75
CA GLN A 424 -5.93 6.85 -5.85
C GLN A 424 -7.41 7.24 -5.97
N LEU A 425 -7.87 8.21 -5.17
CA LEU A 425 -9.22 8.73 -5.30
C LEU A 425 -9.42 9.39 -6.69
N CYS A 426 -8.49 10.25 -7.12
CA CYS A 426 -8.58 10.86 -8.45
C CYS A 426 -8.59 9.82 -9.58
N LEU A 427 -7.83 8.73 -9.44
CA LEU A 427 -7.83 7.61 -10.38
C LEU A 427 -9.19 6.90 -10.41
N GLN A 428 -9.79 6.60 -9.24
CA GLN A 428 -11.13 6.00 -9.17
C GLN A 428 -12.15 6.90 -9.87
N GLN A 429 -12.13 8.20 -9.60
CA GLN A 429 -13.05 9.15 -10.23
C GLN A 429 -12.85 9.24 -11.75
N ALA A 430 -11.59 9.27 -12.21
CA ALA A 430 -11.25 9.33 -13.62
C ALA A 430 -11.77 8.09 -14.37
N TYR A 431 -11.51 6.89 -13.84
CA TYR A 431 -12.05 5.65 -14.38
C TYR A 431 -13.58 5.66 -14.36
N PHE A 432 -14.18 6.01 -13.23
CA PHE A 432 -15.63 6.02 -13.04
C PHE A 432 -16.34 6.92 -14.07
N LYS A 433 -15.83 8.14 -14.30
CA LYS A 433 -16.35 9.05 -15.36
C LYS A 433 -16.20 8.44 -16.75
N LEU A 434 -15.03 7.88 -17.06
CA LEU A 434 -14.71 7.37 -18.39
C LEU A 434 -15.53 6.12 -18.77
N HIS A 435 -15.79 5.24 -17.80
CA HIS A 435 -16.40 3.93 -18.03
C HIS A 435 -17.90 3.88 -17.70
N GLY A 436 -18.59 5.02 -17.81
CA GLY A 436 -20.05 5.08 -17.63
C GLY A 436 -20.50 4.79 -16.20
N TYR A 437 -19.77 5.33 -15.23
CA TYR A 437 -20.11 5.25 -13.80
C TYR A 437 -20.12 3.83 -13.24
N LYS A 438 -19.21 3.00 -13.76
CA LYS A 438 -18.94 1.65 -13.26
C LYS A 438 -17.74 1.66 -12.31
N PRO A 439 -17.83 0.98 -11.15
CA PRO A 439 -16.69 0.82 -10.25
C PRO A 439 -15.61 -0.05 -10.89
N ALA A 440 -14.36 0.13 -10.46
CA ALA A 440 -13.24 -0.71 -10.86
C ALA A 440 -12.60 -1.37 -9.64
N SER A 441 -12.62 -2.71 -9.57
CA SER A 441 -11.77 -3.43 -8.63
C SER A 441 -10.32 -2.99 -8.81
N THR A 442 -9.67 -2.60 -7.71
CA THR A 442 -8.37 -1.96 -7.75
C THR A 442 -7.39 -2.67 -6.84
N TYR A 443 -6.28 -3.11 -7.42
CA TYR A 443 -5.10 -3.56 -6.72
C TYR A 443 -4.17 -2.37 -6.55
N GLU A 444 -3.78 -2.08 -5.33
CA GLU A 444 -2.66 -1.20 -5.04
C GLU A 444 -1.64 -1.93 -4.17
N THR A 445 -0.36 -1.74 -4.47
CA THR A 445 0.73 -2.41 -3.75
C THR A 445 0.93 -1.82 -2.35
N GLY A 446 0.65 -2.59 -1.30
CA GLY A 446 0.97 -2.25 0.09
C GLY A 446 2.23 -2.99 0.57
N SER A 447 3.29 -2.28 0.97
CA SER A 447 4.53 -2.93 1.42
C SER A 447 4.39 -3.58 2.80
N THR A 448 4.73 -4.87 2.91
CA THR A 448 4.83 -5.60 4.20
C THR A 448 6.28 -5.70 4.71
N ARG A 449 7.20 -4.89 4.17
CA ARG A 449 8.62 -4.90 4.54
C ARG A 449 8.92 -4.61 6.02
N ARG A 450 7.93 -4.27 6.86
CA ARG A 450 8.09 -4.23 8.33
C ARG A 450 8.37 -5.60 8.95
N PHE A 451 8.04 -6.66 8.24
CA PHE A 451 8.18 -8.04 8.71
C PHE A 451 9.39 -8.71 8.06
N TYR A 452 9.86 -9.79 8.70
CA TYR A 452 10.94 -10.63 8.21
C TYR A 452 10.69 -11.08 6.77
N ARG A 453 11.55 -10.63 5.84
CA ARG A 453 11.42 -10.89 4.39
C ARG A 453 10.05 -10.54 3.80
N GLY A 454 9.35 -9.56 4.38
CA GLY A 454 8.09 -9.08 3.85
C GLY A 454 8.23 -8.53 2.43
N ARG A 455 7.22 -8.80 1.59
CA ARG A 455 7.09 -8.27 0.23
C ARG A 455 5.90 -7.32 0.20
N THR A 456 4.72 -7.82 -0.18
CA THR A 456 3.53 -7.00 -0.40
C THR A 456 2.25 -7.64 0.14
N GLU A 457 1.29 -6.79 0.47
CA GLU A 457 -0.14 -7.06 0.58
C GLU A 457 -0.88 -6.18 -0.46
N THR A 458 -2.15 -6.47 -0.74
CA THR A 458 -3.03 -5.70 -1.60
C THR A 458 -3.82 -4.67 -0.79
N ILE A 459 -3.73 -3.40 -1.19
CA ILE A 459 -4.68 -2.36 -0.79
C ILE A 459 -5.80 -2.37 -1.83
N ARG A 460 -7.03 -2.68 -1.41
CA ARG A 460 -8.21 -2.64 -2.30
C ARG A 460 -8.80 -1.23 -2.33
N SER A 461 -8.19 -0.34 -3.11
CA SER A 461 -8.47 1.11 -3.09
C SER A 461 -9.89 1.48 -3.54
N CYS A 462 -10.60 0.58 -4.22
CA CYS A 462 -12.01 0.75 -4.54
C CYS A 462 -12.88 0.31 -3.34
N SER A 463 -13.29 1.27 -2.51
CA SER A 463 -14.14 1.04 -1.34
C SER A 463 -15.54 1.64 -1.51
N PRO A 464 -16.53 1.22 -0.69
CA PRO A 464 -17.86 1.82 -0.69
C PRO A 464 -17.84 3.35 -0.51
N GLU A 465 -16.95 3.87 0.33
CA GLU A 465 -16.76 5.30 0.60
C GLU A 465 -16.23 6.04 -0.63
N VAL A 466 -15.23 5.45 -1.31
CA VAL A 466 -14.71 6.02 -2.56
C VAL A 466 -15.81 6.04 -3.62
N MET A 467 -16.63 4.99 -3.72
CA MET A 467 -17.76 4.95 -4.64
C MET A 467 -18.90 5.90 -4.28
N ALA A 468 -19.15 6.14 -2.99
CA ALA A 468 -20.09 7.16 -2.55
C ALA A 468 -19.63 8.56 -2.99
N TRP A 469 -18.35 8.88 -2.79
CA TRP A 469 -17.78 10.13 -3.30
C TRP A 469 -17.82 10.19 -4.83
N CYS A 470 -17.47 9.10 -5.53
CA CYS A 470 -17.45 9.12 -6.99
C CYS A 470 -18.83 9.36 -7.61
N ARG A 471 -19.89 8.79 -7.02
CA ARG A 471 -21.28 9.06 -7.43
C ARG A 471 -21.74 10.47 -7.08
N ALA A 472 -21.28 11.04 -5.98
CA ALA A 472 -21.61 12.43 -5.64
C ALA A 472 -21.01 13.41 -6.68
N MET A 473 -19.76 13.16 -7.09
CA MET A 473 -19.07 13.93 -8.12
C MET A 473 -19.73 13.91 -9.50
N THR A 474 -20.59 12.94 -9.81
CA THR A 474 -21.30 12.88 -11.12
C THR A 474 -22.56 13.72 -11.15
N ASN A 475 -23.14 14.04 -10.00
CA ASN A 475 -24.37 14.83 -9.88
C ASN A 475 -24.09 16.33 -9.72
N SER A 476 -22.84 16.70 -9.46
CA SER A 476 -22.42 18.10 -9.38
C SER A 476 -22.25 18.71 -10.78
N ASN A 477 -22.81 19.89 -11.04
CA ASN A 477 -22.61 20.68 -12.27
C ASN A 477 -21.17 21.25 -12.36
N ASN A 478 -20.15 20.39 -12.28
CA ASN A 478 -18.72 20.73 -12.28
C ASN A 478 -18.28 21.68 -11.14
N GLN A 479 -18.99 21.68 -10.02
CA GLN A 479 -18.59 22.37 -8.79
C GLN A 479 -18.75 21.43 -7.61
N LEU A 480 -17.63 21.05 -6.96
CA LEU A 480 -17.69 20.32 -5.69
C LEU A 480 -18.43 21.19 -4.65
N THR A 481 -19.48 20.64 -4.04
CA THR A 481 -20.13 21.25 -2.88
C THR A 481 -19.43 20.79 -1.60
N GLU A 482 -19.84 21.36 -0.47
CA GLU A 482 -19.35 20.91 0.84
C GLU A 482 -19.60 19.42 1.07
N ASN A 483 -20.69 18.87 0.52
CA ASN A 483 -21.00 17.45 0.65
C ASN A 483 -19.99 16.55 -0.11
N GLU A 484 -19.67 16.84 -1.37
CA GLU A 484 -18.64 16.10 -2.11
C GLU A 484 -17.27 16.23 -1.42
N ARG A 485 -16.96 17.40 -0.84
CA ARG A 485 -15.73 17.60 -0.07
C ARG A 485 -15.67 16.69 1.17
N GLN A 486 -16.76 16.60 1.94
CA GLN A 486 -16.81 15.72 3.10
C GLN A 486 -16.71 14.24 2.70
N LEU A 487 -17.40 13.83 1.64
CA LEU A 487 -17.30 12.47 1.11
C LEU A 487 -15.88 12.15 0.62
N PHE A 488 -15.19 13.11 -0.01
CA PHE A 488 -13.79 12.97 -0.39
C PHE A 488 -12.89 12.71 0.83
N LEU A 489 -13.05 13.47 1.91
CA LEU A 489 -12.26 13.29 3.13
C LEU A 489 -12.54 11.95 3.82
N ILE A 490 -13.81 11.49 3.81
CA ILE A 490 -14.20 10.16 4.32
C ILE A 490 -13.53 9.06 3.50
N ALA A 491 -13.62 9.15 2.16
CA ALA A 491 -12.98 8.22 1.25
C ALA A 491 -11.45 8.20 1.42
N ALA A 492 -10.82 9.36 1.56
CA ALA A 492 -9.38 9.48 1.78
C ALA A 492 -8.96 8.87 3.12
N LYS A 493 -9.78 9.04 4.17
CA LYS A 493 -9.54 8.41 5.48
C LYS A 493 -9.64 6.89 5.38
N ARG A 494 -10.68 6.36 4.72
CA ARG A 494 -10.83 4.92 4.50
C ARG A 494 -9.63 4.34 3.77
N HIS A 495 -9.17 5.01 2.71
CA HIS A 495 -7.99 4.59 1.97
C HIS A 495 -6.74 4.49 2.86
N GLN A 496 -6.52 5.47 3.74
CA GLN A 496 -5.39 5.46 4.67
C GLN A 496 -5.51 4.35 5.73
N GLU A 497 -6.73 4.03 6.17
CA GLU A 497 -6.98 2.86 7.03
C GLU A 497 -6.59 1.56 6.31
N LEU A 498 -7.00 1.37 5.05
CA LEU A 498 -6.62 0.20 4.23
C LEU A 498 -5.10 0.13 3.97
N MET A 499 -4.43 1.26 3.72
CA MET A 499 -2.97 1.31 3.61
C MET A 499 -2.30 0.83 4.90
N THR A 500 -2.80 1.27 6.06
CA THR A 500 -2.27 0.89 7.37
C THR A 500 -2.49 -0.60 7.64
N GLU A 501 -3.69 -1.12 7.31
CA GLU A 501 -3.99 -2.55 7.38
C GLU A 501 -3.00 -3.36 6.51
N ALA A 502 -2.75 -2.95 5.26
CA ALA A 502 -1.80 -3.63 4.40
C ALA A 502 -0.36 -3.61 4.94
N TRP A 503 0.10 -2.50 5.53
CA TRP A 503 1.43 -2.41 6.16
C TRP A 503 1.61 -3.37 7.34
N GLU A 504 0.52 -3.68 8.05
CA GLU A 504 0.48 -4.64 9.16
C GLU A 504 0.12 -6.06 8.71
N ASN A 505 0.08 -6.31 7.39
CA ASN A 505 -0.35 -7.57 6.77
C ASN A 505 -1.76 -8.01 7.23
N GLN A 506 -2.66 -7.05 7.46
CA GLN A 506 -4.07 -7.22 7.81
C GLN A 506 -5.01 -7.03 6.61
N GLY A 507 -4.49 -7.09 5.38
CA GLY A 507 -5.31 -7.19 4.18
C GLY A 507 -5.98 -8.56 4.07
N CYS A 508 -6.82 -8.73 3.05
CA CYS A 508 -7.52 -10.00 2.81
C CYS A 508 -6.81 -10.91 1.79
N ASP A 509 -6.14 -10.32 0.80
CA ASP A 509 -5.70 -11.06 -0.39
C ASP A 509 -4.63 -12.10 -0.10
N ARG A 510 -3.57 -11.78 0.67
CA ARG A 510 -2.54 -12.79 0.98
C ARG A 510 -3.06 -13.89 1.90
N HIS A 511 -3.94 -13.57 2.84
CA HIS A 511 -4.54 -14.59 3.70
C HIS A 511 -5.45 -15.52 2.89
N LEU A 512 -6.33 -14.99 2.03
CA LEU A 512 -7.19 -15.80 1.15
C LEU A 512 -6.36 -16.66 0.17
N LEU A 513 -5.24 -16.14 -0.32
CA LEU A 513 -4.27 -16.93 -1.09
C LEU A 513 -3.72 -18.10 -0.24
N GLY A 514 -3.28 -17.85 0.99
CA GLY A 514 -2.82 -18.89 1.90
C GLY A 514 -3.87 -19.99 2.14
N LEU A 515 -5.13 -19.60 2.36
CA LEU A 515 -6.23 -20.55 2.50
C LEU A 515 -6.47 -21.36 1.21
N SER A 516 -6.46 -20.70 0.05
CA SER A 516 -6.55 -21.35 -1.27
C SER A 516 -5.40 -22.35 -1.48
N MET A 517 -4.19 -22.07 -1.01
CA MET A 517 -3.05 -22.98 -1.12
C MET A 517 -3.22 -24.21 -0.24
N ILE A 518 -3.68 -24.03 1.01
CA ILE A 518 -4.01 -25.17 1.87
C ILE A 518 -5.14 -26.01 1.27
N ALA A 519 -6.17 -25.39 0.70
CA ALA A 519 -7.27 -26.08 0.06
C ALA A 519 -6.76 -26.96 -1.09
N HIS A 520 -5.93 -26.40 -1.97
CA HIS A 520 -5.29 -27.14 -3.06
C HIS A 520 -4.44 -28.32 -2.55
N LEU A 521 -3.58 -28.10 -1.55
CA LEU A 521 -2.69 -29.13 -1.00
C LEU A 521 -3.44 -30.26 -0.29
N THR A 522 -4.66 -30.01 0.18
CA THR A 522 -5.47 -30.99 0.95
C THR A 522 -6.62 -31.58 0.15
N GLY A 523 -6.83 -31.14 -1.09
CA GLY A 523 -7.97 -31.54 -1.91
C GLY A 523 -9.32 -31.05 -1.37
N LYS A 524 -9.32 -30.04 -0.49
CA LYS A 524 -10.55 -29.42 0.05
C LYS A 524 -11.09 -28.36 -0.93
N PRO A 525 -12.42 -28.14 -0.95
CA PRO A 525 -12.99 -27.06 -1.74
C PRO A 525 -12.57 -25.68 -1.21
N PHE A 526 -12.58 -24.67 -2.08
CA PHE A 526 -12.45 -23.28 -1.71
C PHE A 526 -13.62 -22.50 -2.32
N GLU A 527 -14.74 -22.48 -1.60
CA GLU A 527 -16.06 -22.14 -2.14
C GLU A 527 -16.16 -20.68 -2.62
N LEU A 528 -15.38 -19.77 -2.03
CA LEU A 528 -15.37 -18.36 -2.41
C LEU A 528 -15.02 -18.16 -3.90
N LYS A 529 -14.16 -18.99 -4.48
CA LYS A 529 -13.74 -18.89 -5.89
C LYS A 529 -14.86 -19.19 -6.89
N HIS A 530 -15.93 -19.86 -6.47
CA HIS A 530 -17.08 -20.17 -7.33
C HIS A 530 -18.11 -19.04 -7.37
N ASP A 531 -17.98 -18.04 -6.48
CA ASP A 531 -18.83 -16.86 -6.50
C ASP A 531 -18.40 -15.89 -7.61
N PRO A 532 -19.29 -15.49 -8.55
CA PRO A 532 -18.95 -14.48 -9.55
C PRO A 532 -18.40 -13.16 -8.96
N SER A 533 -18.77 -12.82 -7.72
CA SER A 533 -18.25 -11.65 -7.01
C SER A 533 -16.74 -11.74 -6.71
N TRP A 534 -16.18 -12.94 -6.64
CA TRP A 534 -14.74 -13.16 -6.48
C TRP A 534 -13.95 -12.51 -7.61
N ILE A 535 -14.31 -12.84 -8.86
CA ILE A 535 -13.69 -12.27 -10.06
C ILE A 535 -13.99 -10.77 -10.17
N LYS A 536 -15.25 -10.35 -9.96
CA LYS A 536 -15.63 -8.93 -10.02
C LYS A 536 -14.85 -8.04 -9.04
N SER A 537 -14.52 -8.56 -7.87
CA SER A 537 -13.74 -7.85 -6.84
C SER A 537 -12.22 -7.95 -7.02
N GLY A 538 -11.75 -8.65 -8.06
CA GLY A 538 -10.33 -8.74 -8.43
C GLY A 538 -9.65 -10.07 -8.17
N GLY A 539 -10.36 -11.05 -7.61
CA GLY A 539 -9.84 -12.39 -7.34
C GLY A 539 -9.20 -13.06 -8.56
N ASP A 540 -8.17 -13.89 -8.31
CA ASP A 540 -7.37 -14.59 -9.32
C ASP A 540 -6.77 -13.67 -10.41
N GLY A 541 -6.42 -12.43 -10.04
CA GLY A 541 -5.75 -11.49 -10.93
C GLY A 541 -6.68 -10.70 -11.85
N ASN A 542 -7.94 -10.52 -11.47
CA ASN A 542 -8.95 -9.81 -12.27
C ASN A 542 -9.16 -8.36 -11.82
N PHE A 543 -8.14 -7.73 -11.25
CA PHE A 543 -8.20 -6.32 -10.89
C PHE A 543 -8.22 -5.46 -12.16
N ILE A 544 -9.27 -4.66 -12.31
CA ILE A 544 -9.44 -3.75 -13.45
C ILE A 544 -8.40 -2.64 -13.41
N LEU A 545 -8.03 -2.16 -12.23
CA LEU A 545 -6.93 -1.23 -12.04
C LEU A 545 -5.82 -1.92 -11.25
N SER A 546 -4.69 -2.21 -11.90
CA SER A 546 -3.47 -2.72 -11.25
C SER A 546 -2.50 -1.57 -11.03
N THR A 547 -2.26 -1.21 -9.77
CA THR A 547 -1.62 0.05 -9.43
C THR A 547 -0.49 -0.07 -8.41
N SER A 548 0.44 0.89 -8.46
CA SER A 548 1.44 1.06 -7.41
C SER A 548 1.91 2.51 -7.34
N CYS A 549 1.95 3.03 -6.12
CA CYS A 549 2.73 4.21 -5.79
C CYS A 549 4.22 3.86 -5.76
N LEU A 550 5.02 4.65 -6.45
CA LEU A 550 6.47 4.46 -6.58
C LEU A 550 7.23 5.45 -5.70
N GLY A 551 6.51 6.12 -4.80
CA GLY A 551 7.02 7.08 -3.86
C GLY A 551 7.17 8.49 -4.46
N PHE A 552 8.13 9.21 -3.91
CA PHE A 552 8.25 10.66 -4.10
C PHE A 552 9.60 11.05 -4.72
N ASN A 553 10.33 10.05 -5.21
CA ASN A 553 11.66 10.20 -5.80
C ASN A 553 11.58 10.32 -7.32
N THR A 554 12.73 10.45 -7.99
CA THR A 554 12.88 10.87 -9.39
C THR A 554 12.45 9.84 -10.45
N SER A 555 12.28 8.59 -10.05
CA SER A 555 12.04 7.48 -10.97
C SER A 555 10.56 7.07 -11.05
N LEU A 556 10.20 6.49 -12.19
CA LEU A 556 8.92 5.84 -12.44
C LEU A 556 9.18 4.41 -12.91
N ALA A 557 8.16 3.56 -12.78
CA ALA A 557 8.16 2.18 -13.20
C ALA A 557 6.74 1.79 -13.66
N GLY A 558 6.59 0.63 -14.29
CA GLY A 558 5.30 0.09 -14.66
C GLY A 558 5.35 -1.33 -15.21
N THR A 559 4.19 -1.97 -15.30
CA THR A 559 3.99 -3.30 -15.89
C THR A 559 2.80 -3.28 -16.84
N ALA A 560 2.57 -4.40 -17.54
CA ALA A 560 1.35 -4.59 -18.31
C ALA A 560 0.11 -4.68 -17.39
N PRO A 561 -1.11 -4.53 -17.93
CA PRO A 561 -2.33 -4.77 -17.16
C PRO A 561 -2.44 -6.21 -16.66
N MET A 562 -3.04 -6.39 -15.49
CA MET A 562 -3.23 -7.71 -14.86
C MET A 562 -4.28 -8.57 -15.58
N CYS A 563 -5.28 -7.94 -16.19
CA CYS A 563 -6.34 -8.61 -16.95
C CYS A 563 -6.58 -7.90 -18.30
N LEU A 564 -7.22 -8.59 -19.25
CA LEU A 564 -7.41 -8.13 -20.63
C LEU A 564 -8.17 -6.80 -20.71
N ASN A 565 -9.21 -6.63 -19.90
CA ASN A 565 -10.03 -5.42 -19.82
C ASN A 565 -9.60 -4.47 -18.69
N GLY A 566 -8.36 -4.60 -18.21
CA GLY A 566 -7.81 -3.76 -17.16
C GLY A 566 -6.78 -2.75 -17.63
N TYR A 567 -6.25 -2.00 -16.67
CA TYR A 567 -5.18 -1.02 -16.82
C TYR A 567 -4.04 -1.31 -15.85
N GLY A 568 -2.80 -1.08 -16.29
CA GLY A 568 -1.66 -0.90 -15.39
C GLY A 568 -1.45 0.58 -15.12
N VAL A 569 -1.57 1.06 -13.88
CA VAL A 569 -1.40 2.48 -13.52
C VAL A 569 -0.39 2.68 -12.40
N PHE A 570 0.76 3.25 -12.73
CA PHE A 570 1.88 3.42 -11.79
C PHE A 570 2.27 4.88 -11.74
N TYR A 571 2.64 5.39 -10.56
CA TYR A 571 2.81 6.83 -10.41
C TYR A 571 3.84 7.20 -9.34
N ARG A 572 4.48 8.34 -9.56
CA ARG A 572 5.31 9.04 -8.58
C ARG A 572 4.76 10.43 -8.32
N ILE A 573 4.87 10.88 -7.08
CA ILE A 573 4.34 12.15 -6.61
C ILE A 573 5.50 13.05 -6.19
N GLY A 574 6.04 13.83 -7.12
CA GLY A 574 7.17 14.72 -6.85
C GLY A 574 6.77 16.12 -6.44
N SER A 575 7.74 16.88 -5.94
CA SER A 575 7.61 18.32 -5.73
C SER A 575 7.54 19.10 -7.05
N ASP A 576 8.05 18.52 -8.13
CA ASP A 576 8.06 19.09 -9.48
C ASP A 576 6.78 18.77 -10.29
N ALA A 577 6.25 17.56 -10.14
CA ALA A 577 5.07 17.10 -10.86
C ALA A 577 4.56 15.76 -10.29
N ILE A 578 3.31 15.44 -10.56
CA ILE A 578 2.82 14.05 -10.56
C ILE A 578 3.11 13.45 -11.93
N THR A 579 3.87 12.36 -11.96
CA THR A 579 4.15 11.61 -13.20
C THR A 579 3.53 10.23 -13.09
N PHE A 580 2.79 9.80 -14.10
CA PHE A 580 2.14 8.49 -14.09
C PHE A 580 2.20 7.78 -15.45
N PHE A 581 2.24 6.45 -15.38
CA PHE A 581 2.26 5.49 -16.46
C PHE A 581 0.90 4.80 -16.53
N VAL A 582 0.35 4.63 -17.74
CA VAL A 582 -0.88 3.89 -18.02
C VAL A 582 -0.61 2.88 -19.13
N ALA A 583 -0.87 1.60 -18.88
CA ALA A 583 -0.84 0.53 -19.86
C ALA A 583 -2.23 -0.08 -20.09
N THR A 584 -2.48 -0.57 -21.32
CA THR A 584 -3.69 -1.31 -21.75
C THR A 584 -3.32 -2.33 -22.82
N TYR A 585 -4.19 -3.32 -23.06
CA TYR A 585 -4.13 -4.17 -24.25
C TYR A 585 -4.99 -3.59 -25.39
N ARG A 586 -4.43 -3.52 -26.61
CA ARG A 586 -5.08 -2.91 -27.80
C ARG A 586 -6.25 -3.72 -28.32
N ASN A 587 -6.21 -5.03 -28.14
CA ASN A 587 -7.28 -5.93 -28.54
C ASN A 587 -8.50 -5.88 -27.59
N CYS A 588 -8.47 -5.08 -26.53
CA CYS A 588 -9.64 -4.83 -25.69
C CYS A 588 -10.31 -3.50 -26.09
N SER A 589 -11.53 -3.57 -26.62
CA SER A 589 -12.31 -2.38 -26.98
C SER A 589 -12.83 -1.57 -25.79
N GLU A 590 -12.84 -2.15 -24.59
CA GLU A 590 -13.32 -1.48 -23.38
C GLU A 590 -12.29 -0.50 -22.81
N THR A 591 -10.99 -0.71 -23.06
CA THR A 591 -9.92 0.08 -22.44
C THR A 591 -9.27 1.05 -23.42
N ASN A 592 -8.81 2.21 -22.92
CA ASN A 592 -8.06 3.16 -23.73
C ASN A 592 -7.06 3.95 -22.86
N ALA A 593 -5.77 3.59 -22.94
CA ALA A 593 -4.72 4.22 -22.14
C ALA A 593 -4.66 5.75 -22.28
N GLN A 594 -4.89 6.29 -23.48
CA GLN A 594 -4.84 7.74 -23.71
C GLN A 594 -6.03 8.45 -23.05
N ALA A 595 -7.23 7.87 -23.20
CA ALA A 595 -8.45 8.44 -22.63
C ALA A 595 -8.39 8.43 -21.09
N LEU A 596 -7.96 7.31 -20.48
CA LEU A 596 -7.79 7.26 -19.03
C LEU A 596 -6.70 8.22 -18.56
N ALA A 597 -5.55 8.29 -19.25
CA ALA A 597 -4.50 9.23 -18.88
C ALA A 597 -4.95 10.70 -18.94
N ASN A 598 -5.73 11.08 -19.97
CA ASN A 598 -6.33 12.41 -20.04
C ASN A 598 -7.33 12.65 -18.91
N SER A 599 -8.15 11.64 -18.57
CA SER A 599 -9.12 11.73 -17.51
C SER A 599 -8.47 11.90 -16.13
N ILE A 600 -7.40 11.13 -15.83
CA ILE A 600 -6.61 11.26 -14.60
C ILE A 600 -6.04 12.67 -14.48
N GLU A 601 -5.35 13.17 -15.51
CA GLU A 601 -4.78 14.52 -15.50
C GLU A 601 -5.86 15.58 -15.23
N HIS A 602 -6.99 15.51 -15.94
CA HIS A 602 -8.10 16.43 -15.73
C HIS A 602 -8.61 16.36 -14.28
N THR A 603 -8.86 15.17 -13.75
CA THR A 603 -9.37 14.99 -12.39
C THR A 603 -8.39 15.46 -11.32
N LEU A 604 -7.08 15.23 -11.47
CA LEU A 604 -6.06 15.75 -10.56
C LEU A 604 -6.11 17.28 -10.48
N ILE A 605 -6.18 17.94 -11.65
CA ILE A 605 -6.24 19.41 -11.74
C ILE A 605 -7.56 19.95 -11.19
N GLU A 606 -8.68 19.31 -11.54
CA GLU A 606 -10.04 19.64 -11.10
C GLU A 606 -10.15 19.63 -9.57
N VAL A 607 -9.81 18.49 -8.94
CA VAL A 607 -9.91 18.31 -7.49
C VAL A 607 -8.95 19.25 -6.76
N LYS A 608 -7.68 19.35 -7.20
CA LYS A 608 -6.71 20.30 -6.59
C LYS A 608 -7.22 21.75 -6.63
N THR A 609 -7.68 22.20 -7.80
CA THR A 609 -8.15 23.58 -8.01
C THR A 609 -9.35 23.90 -7.14
N TYR A 610 -10.22 22.93 -6.89
CA TYR A 610 -11.33 23.11 -5.98
C TYR A 610 -10.88 23.41 -4.55
N PHE A 611 -9.97 22.60 -3.99
CA PHE A 611 -9.45 22.82 -2.63
C PHE A 611 -8.66 24.15 -2.50
N MET A 612 -8.01 24.61 -3.58
CA MET A 612 -7.33 25.92 -3.61
C MET A 612 -8.28 27.13 -3.48
N LYS A 613 -9.46 27.09 -4.12
CA LYS A 613 -10.41 28.21 -4.17
C LYS A 613 -11.23 28.39 -2.89
N SER A 614 -11.02 27.53 -1.91
CA SER A 614 -11.90 27.39 -0.76
C SER A 614 -11.35 28.23 0.41
N ASP A 615 -11.98 29.39 0.72
CA ASP A 615 -11.62 30.31 1.84
C ASP A 615 -11.93 29.72 3.24
N PHE A 616 -11.96 28.39 3.34
CA PHE A 616 -12.31 27.73 4.58
C PHE A 616 -11.12 27.77 5.53
N ASN A 617 -11.40 28.18 6.76
CA ASN A 617 -10.46 28.21 7.87
C ASN A 617 -10.05 26.76 8.21
N THR A 618 -9.05 26.26 7.52
CA THR A 618 -8.48 24.90 7.65
C THR A 618 -7.61 24.76 8.91
N SER A 619 -7.69 25.70 9.85
CA SER A 619 -6.96 25.69 11.13
C SER A 619 -7.26 24.48 12.03
N TYR A 620 -8.25 23.65 11.68
CA TYR A 620 -8.55 22.38 12.38
C TYR A 620 -8.04 21.12 11.68
N LEU A 621 -7.45 21.23 10.49
CA LEU A 621 -7.01 20.06 9.73
C LEU A 621 -5.59 20.31 9.23
N TRP A 622 -4.65 19.56 9.82
CA TRP A 622 -3.24 19.44 9.45
C TRP A 622 -2.27 20.42 10.15
N THR A 623 -1.68 19.97 11.25
CA THR A 623 -0.30 20.32 11.63
C THR A 623 0.52 19.04 11.48
N GLY A 624 1.62 19.09 10.73
CA GLY A 624 2.45 17.93 10.35
C GLY A 624 3.21 17.24 11.50
N LYS A 625 2.52 16.90 12.60
CA LYS A 625 3.03 16.14 13.74
C LYS A 625 2.11 15.00 14.22
N GLN A 626 0.94 14.77 13.61
CA GLN A 626 0.04 13.69 14.01
C GLN A 626 0.22 12.44 13.13
N TRP A 627 1.31 11.72 13.38
CA TRP A 627 1.50 10.32 12.95
C TRP A 627 1.28 9.33 14.13
N GLU A 628 0.79 9.82 15.26
CA GLU A 628 0.32 8.98 16.36
C GLU A 628 -1.12 9.42 16.66
N SER A 629 -2.09 8.52 16.40
CA SER A 629 -3.55 8.64 16.58
C SER A 629 -4.38 9.37 15.50
N ALA A 630 -5.13 8.61 14.68
CA ALA A 630 -6.29 9.13 13.93
C ALA A 630 -7.29 8.01 13.57
N HIS A 631 -7.93 7.42 14.59
CA HIS A 631 -9.20 6.73 14.44
C HIS A 631 -10.37 7.72 14.58
N SER A 632 -11.41 7.49 13.77
CA SER A 632 -12.76 8.11 13.80
C SER A 632 -12.95 9.50 13.15
N THR A 633 -14.05 9.67 12.42
CA THR A 633 -14.76 10.96 12.20
C THR A 633 -15.98 11.05 13.14
N GLU A 634 -15.89 10.33 14.25
CA GLU A 634 -16.69 10.54 15.46
C GLU A 634 -15.70 10.78 16.63
N VAL A 635 -14.62 11.56 16.42
CA VAL A 635 -13.75 12.02 17.53
C VAL A 635 -14.51 13.12 18.28
N GLY A 636 -15.39 12.68 19.16
CA GLY A 636 -16.15 13.51 20.06
C GLY A 636 -16.62 12.61 21.18
N VAL A 637 -16.71 13.16 22.39
CA VAL A 637 -17.36 12.46 23.49
C VAL A 637 -18.77 12.12 23.00
N GLY A 638 -19.11 10.85 22.81
CA GLY A 638 -20.45 10.50 22.35
C GLY A 638 -21.49 11.01 23.34
N CYS A 639 -22.57 11.57 22.81
CA CYS A 639 -23.49 12.43 23.54
C CYS A 639 -24.95 11.99 23.41
N PHE A 640 -25.76 12.47 24.36
CA PHE A 640 -27.21 12.45 24.33
C PHE A 640 -27.75 13.70 23.64
N SER A 641 -28.96 13.61 23.09
CA SER A 641 -29.60 14.74 22.42
C SER A 641 -30.14 15.77 23.40
N GLY A 642 -30.24 17.03 22.96
CA GLY A 642 -30.73 18.13 23.80
C GLY A 642 -32.19 18.04 24.22
N ASP A 643 -32.99 17.21 23.54
CA ASP A 643 -34.38 16.90 23.90
C ASP A 643 -34.50 15.75 24.94
N SER A 644 -33.39 15.16 25.36
CA SER A 644 -33.37 14.10 26.35
C SER A 644 -33.55 14.63 27.78
N SER A 645 -34.23 13.87 28.62
CA SER A 645 -34.44 14.16 30.04
C SER A 645 -33.81 13.10 30.95
N VAL A 646 -33.53 13.50 32.18
CA VAL A 646 -33.12 12.61 33.28
C VAL A 646 -34.09 12.77 34.45
N MET A 647 -34.21 11.73 35.27
CA MET A 647 -34.99 11.77 36.50
C MET A 647 -34.07 12.09 37.69
N LEU A 648 -34.47 13.08 38.48
CA LEU A 648 -33.85 13.42 39.76
C LEU A 648 -34.37 12.46 40.86
N ILE A 649 -33.62 12.33 41.96
CA ILE A 649 -34.00 11.45 43.09
C ILE A 649 -35.35 11.81 43.73
N ASN A 650 -35.76 13.08 43.62
CA ASN A 650 -37.04 13.58 44.12
C ASN A 650 -38.24 13.30 43.18
N GLY A 651 -38.01 12.59 42.05
CA GLY A 651 -39.01 12.27 41.03
C GLY A 651 -39.21 13.34 39.96
N GLU A 652 -38.51 14.48 40.03
CA GLU A 652 -38.58 15.55 39.03
C GLU A 652 -37.84 15.15 37.74
N GLN A 653 -38.47 15.32 36.57
CA GLN A 653 -37.78 15.19 35.29
C GLN A 653 -37.11 16.50 34.89
N LYS A 654 -35.85 16.42 34.46
CA LYS A 654 -35.04 17.59 34.12
C LYS A 654 -34.38 17.42 32.74
N PRO A 655 -34.38 18.44 31.86
CA PRO A 655 -33.68 18.39 30.59
C PRO A 655 -32.17 18.23 30.77
N ILE A 656 -31.54 17.36 29.98
CA ILE A 656 -30.12 17.03 30.15
C ILE A 656 -29.20 18.26 30.02
N GLY A 657 -29.56 19.21 29.15
CA GLY A 657 -28.78 20.44 28.93
C GLY A 657 -28.79 21.41 30.12
N SER A 658 -29.72 21.24 31.06
CA SER A 658 -29.86 22.03 32.29
C SER A 658 -29.17 21.42 33.51
N LEU A 659 -28.53 20.26 33.34
CA LEU A 659 -27.81 19.58 34.42
C LEU A 659 -26.60 20.39 34.89
N GLN A 660 -26.44 20.40 36.21
CA GLN A 660 -25.34 21.05 36.90
C GLN A 660 -24.63 20.04 37.81
N THR A 661 -23.35 20.30 38.06
CA THR A 661 -22.55 19.54 39.03
C THR A 661 -23.27 19.48 40.38
N GLY A 662 -23.38 18.28 40.94
CA GLY A 662 -24.07 17.99 42.20
C GLY A 662 -25.56 17.72 42.07
N ASN A 663 -26.16 17.73 40.86
CA ASN A 663 -27.52 17.23 40.69
C ASN A 663 -27.58 15.73 41.02
N GLU A 664 -28.51 15.32 41.88
CA GLU A 664 -28.75 13.94 42.28
C GLU A 664 -29.73 13.28 41.30
N LEU A 665 -29.23 12.29 40.57
CA LEU A 665 -29.89 11.59 39.46
C LEU A 665 -30.09 10.12 39.80
N LEU A 666 -30.92 9.43 39.01
CA LEU A 666 -31.00 7.98 39.02
C LEU A 666 -30.02 7.36 38.01
N ALA A 667 -29.37 6.29 38.44
CA ALA A 667 -28.54 5.42 37.61
C ALA A 667 -28.83 3.95 37.93
N VAL A 668 -28.20 3.05 37.20
CA VAL A 668 -28.28 1.61 37.46
C VAL A 668 -26.88 1.09 37.75
N ASP A 669 -26.74 0.38 38.86
CA ASP A 669 -25.54 -0.37 39.22
C ASP A 669 -25.96 -1.78 39.64
N HIS A 670 -25.31 -2.81 39.09
CA HIS A 670 -25.68 -4.22 39.33
C HIS A 670 -27.19 -4.54 39.16
N LEU A 671 -27.87 -3.90 38.20
CA LEU A 671 -29.31 -4.00 37.92
C LEU A 671 -30.24 -3.41 38.99
N GLU A 672 -29.69 -2.75 40.00
CA GLU A 672 -30.45 -1.98 40.99
C GLU A 672 -30.43 -0.49 40.63
N VAL A 673 -31.58 0.16 40.82
CA VAL A 673 -31.69 1.61 40.64
C VAL A 673 -31.06 2.29 41.85
N VAL A 674 -30.01 3.06 41.62
CA VAL A 674 -29.22 3.71 42.67
C VAL A 674 -29.15 5.23 42.45
N PRO A 675 -29.11 6.03 43.53
CA PRO A 675 -28.85 7.45 43.40
C PRO A 675 -27.39 7.71 43.02
N THR A 676 -27.16 8.69 42.14
CA THR A 676 -25.82 9.15 41.76
C THR A 676 -25.78 10.66 41.63
N GLU A 677 -24.65 11.30 41.94
CA GLU A 677 -24.44 12.72 41.64
C GLU A 677 -23.83 12.92 40.24
N MET A 678 -24.20 14.03 39.59
CA MET A 678 -23.53 14.54 38.39
C MET A 678 -22.20 15.21 38.78
N VAL A 679 -21.11 14.74 38.19
CA VAL A 679 -19.74 15.20 38.48
C VAL A 679 -19.42 16.45 37.64
N PHE A 680 -19.40 16.31 36.31
CA PHE A 680 -19.28 17.43 35.36
C PHE A 680 -19.72 16.99 33.96
N MET A 681 -19.79 17.93 33.01
CA MET A 681 -20.13 17.67 31.61
C MET A 681 -18.86 17.43 30.81
N LEU A 682 -18.68 16.24 30.22
CA LEU A 682 -17.52 15.86 29.41
C LEU A 682 -17.47 16.64 28.09
N ASP A 683 -18.63 16.81 27.45
CA ASP A 683 -18.86 17.69 26.31
C ASP A 683 -20.25 18.31 26.43
N LYS A 684 -20.34 19.57 26.01
CA LYS A 684 -21.58 20.35 25.99
C LYS A 684 -21.58 21.20 24.73
N GLN A 685 -22.53 20.96 23.84
CA GLN A 685 -22.81 21.85 22.71
C GLN A 685 -24.28 22.20 22.72
N THR A 686 -24.62 23.47 22.86
CA THR A 686 -26.03 23.90 22.86
C THR A 686 -26.53 24.28 21.47
N SER A 687 -25.62 24.65 20.57
CA SER A 687 -25.95 25.21 19.26
C SER A 687 -25.62 24.32 18.07
N LYS A 688 -24.70 23.34 18.22
CA LYS A 688 -24.28 22.44 17.14
C LYS A 688 -25.30 21.35 16.86
N GLN A 689 -25.36 20.90 15.61
CA GLN A 689 -26.14 19.75 15.20
C GLN A 689 -25.27 18.49 15.20
N ALA A 690 -25.86 17.35 15.56
CA ALA A 690 -25.23 16.04 15.47
C ALA A 690 -26.23 15.00 14.96
N LYS A 691 -25.69 13.93 14.35
CA LYS A 691 -26.46 12.76 13.93
C LYS A 691 -26.70 11.86 15.14
N PHE A 692 -27.97 11.59 15.44
CA PHE A 692 -28.41 10.74 16.53
C PHE A 692 -29.12 9.49 16.01
N TYR A 693 -28.82 8.36 16.64
CA TYR A 693 -29.58 7.12 16.56
C TYR A 693 -30.63 7.16 17.66
N THR A 694 -31.90 7.28 17.27
CA THR A 694 -33.04 7.23 18.17
C THR A 694 -33.55 5.80 18.20
N LEU A 695 -33.34 5.12 19.32
CA LEU A 695 -33.76 3.75 19.56
C LEU A 695 -35.12 3.79 20.25
N ILE A 696 -36.12 3.12 19.68
CA ILE A 696 -37.48 3.04 20.23
C ILE A 696 -37.77 1.59 20.57
N THR A 697 -38.11 1.34 21.83
CA THR A 697 -38.39 0.00 22.36
C THR A 697 -39.86 -0.38 22.24
N ASP A 698 -40.16 -1.68 22.35
CA ASP A 698 -41.53 -2.23 22.35
C ASP A 698 -42.40 -1.65 23.47
N SER A 699 -41.79 -1.36 24.62
CA SER A 699 -42.43 -0.69 25.76
C SER A 699 -42.73 0.80 25.54
N GLY A 700 -42.34 1.38 24.39
CA GLY A 700 -42.53 2.80 24.08
C GLY A 700 -41.43 3.74 24.57
N HIS A 701 -40.45 3.26 25.35
CA HIS A 701 -39.29 4.05 25.76
C HIS A 701 -38.38 4.36 24.56
N GLN A 702 -37.81 5.58 24.56
CA GLN A 702 -36.96 6.06 23.47
C GLN A 702 -35.69 6.74 23.98
N ILE A 703 -34.56 6.50 23.32
CA ILE A 703 -33.29 7.17 23.64
C ILE A 703 -32.56 7.61 22.36
N SER A 704 -32.08 8.86 22.33
CA SER A 704 -31.36 9.43 21.17
C SER A 704 -29.89 9.66 21.50
N LEU A 705 -28.99 8.95 20.81
CA LEU A 705 -27.56 8.88 21.09
C LEU A 705 -26.70 9.06 19.83
N THR A 706 -25.53 9.69 19.93
CA THR A 706 -24.56 9.69 18.81
C THR A 706 -24.00 8.28 18.55
N GLY A 707 -23.52 7.99 17.33
CA GLY A 707 -23.21 6.62 16.90
C GLY A 707 -22.18 5.85 17.75
N LEU A 708 -21.16 6.51 18.31
CA LEU A 708 -20.17 5.89 19.20
C LEU A 708 -20.56 5.83 20.68
N HIS A 709 -21.70 6.38 21.07
CA HIS A 709 -22.13 6.38 22.47
C HIS A 709 -22.44 4.95 22.92
N LEU A 710 -21.94 4.55 24.10
CA LEU A 710 -22.11 3.17 24.58
C LEU A 710 -23.47 2.98 25.26
N ILE A 711 -24.21 1.97 24.82
CA ILE A 711 -25.47 1.55 25.43
C ILE A 711 -25.38 0.07 25.85
N PRO A 712 -25.80 -0.28 27.08
CA PRO A 712 -25.85 -1.67 27.50
C PRO A 712 -27.01 -2.41 26.83
N ILE A 713 -26.71 -3.59 26.30
CA ILE A 713 -27.67 -4.56 25.76
C ILE A 713 -27.48 -5.92 26.44
N ILE A 714 -28.47 -6.79 26.37
CA ILE A 714 -28.31 -8.20 26.76
C ILE A 714 -27.68 -8.98 25.61
N SER A 715 -26.53 -9.62 25.87
CA SER A 715 -25.94 -10.59 24.94
C SER A 715 -26.67 -11.93 24.95
N SER A 716 -26.47 -12.75 23.90
CA SER A 716 -26.97 -14.13 23.79
C SER A 716 -26.56 -15.07 24.95
N SER A 717 -25.64 -14.64 25.81
CA SER A 717 -25.21 -15.35 27.02
C SER A 717 -25.87 -14.87 28.32
N ASN A 718 -26.93 -14.06 28.25
CA ASN A 718 -27.58 -13.37 29.38
C ASN A 718 -26.64 -12.47 30.19
N LYS A 719 -25.58 -11.94 29.57
CA LYS A 719 -24.65 -10.98 30.18
C LYS A 719 -24.85 -9.58 29.59
N MET A 720 -24.81 -8.56 30.44
CA MET A 720 -24.79 -7.16 30.04
C MET A 720 -23.53 -6.89 29.21
N ASN A 721 -23.72 -6.35 28.01
CA ASN A 721 -22.64 -5.96 27.11
C ASN A 721 -22.86 -4.52 26.63
N TYR A 722 -21.80 -3.70 26.60
CA TYR A 722 -21.89 -2.32 26.13
C TYR A 722 -21.48 -2.26 24.66
N ILE A 723 -22.38 -1.82 23.79
CA ILE A 723 -22.12 -1.64 22.37
C ILE A 723 -22.30 -0.18 21.96
N ALA A 724 -21.70 0.22 20.86
CA ALA A 724 -21.94 1.54 20.27
C ALA A 724 -23.38 1.62 19.74
N ALA A 725 -24.05 2.77 19.92
CA ALA A 725 -25.44 2.97 19.49
C ALA A 725 -25.66 2.65 18.00
N ARG A 726 -24.66 2.91 17.13
CA ARG A 726 -24.72 2.58 15.69
C ARG A 726 -24.71 1.08 15.37
N HIS A 727 -24.34 0.24 16.34
CA HIS A 727 -24.32 -1.22 16.19
C HIS A 727 -25.55 -1.90 16.79
N VAL A 728 -26.46 -1.15 17.41
CA VAL A 728 -27.73 -1.68 17.91
C VAL A 728 -28.59 -2.10 16.72
N GLN A 729 -29.20 -3.28 16.82
CA GLN A 729 -30.07 -3.86 15.81
C GLN A 729 -31.51 -3.98 16.34
N LEU A 730 -32.46 -4.14 15.41
CA LEU A 730 -33.84 -4.45 15.77
C LEU A 730 -33.88 -5.79 16.51
N GLY A 731 -34.59 -5.83 17.64
CA GLY A 731 -34.67 -7.00 18.52
C GLY A 731 -33.65 -7.03 19.66
N ASP A 732 -32.59 -6.19 19.63
CA ASP A 732 -31.69 -6.05 20.77
C ASP A 732 -32.46 -5.57 22.01
N GLN A 733 -32.15 -6.14 23.17
CA GLN A 733 -32.86 -5.87 24.42
C GLN A 733 -32.17 -4.74 25.20
N LEU A 734 -32.86 -3.62 25.37
CA LEU A 734 -32.41 -2.50 26.20
C LEU A 734 -32.91 -2.63 27.63
N TYR A 735 -32.14 -2.09 28.58
CA TYR A 735 -32.52 -1.96 29.98
C TYR A 735 -33.38 -0.70 30.16
N VAL A 736 -34.64 -0.88 30.53
CA VAL A 736 -35.63 0.20 30.71
C VAL A 736 -36.15 0.20 32.15
N LEU A 737 -36.37 1.37 32.72
CA LEU A 737 -36.97 1.53 34.04
C LEU A 737 -38.50 1.49 33.90
N MET A 738 -39.13 0.48 34.48
CA MET A 738 -40.60 0.33 34.51
C MET A 738 -41.06 0.00 35.93
N ASN A 739 -42.07 0.72 36.43
CA ASN A 739 -42.64 0.52 37.77
C ASN A 739 -41.60 0.47 38.91
N GLY A 740 -40.50 1.22 38.79
CA GLY A 740 -39.43 1.28 39.79
C GLY A 740 -38.38 0.17 39.70
N HIS A 741 -38.48 -0.74 38.72
CA HIS A 741 -37.53 -1.82 38.49
C HIS A 741 -36.98 -1.80 37.05
N ILE A 742 -35.79 -2.38 36.86
CA ILE A 742 -35.19 -2.50 35.52
C ILE A 742 -35.74 -3.74 34.82
N GLU A 743 -36.34 -3.52 33.67
CA GLU A 743 -36.90 -4.53 32.78
C GLU A 743 -36.20 -4.49 31.42
N PHE A 744 -36.44 -5.50 30.58
CA PHE A 744 -35.84 -5.60 29.25
C PHE A 744 -36.88 -5.34 28.18
N SER A 745 -36.52 -4.52 27.20
CA SER A 745 -37.44 -4.16 26.12
C SER A 745 -36.73 -4.19 24.77
N PRO A 746 -37.23 -4.97 23.78
CA PRO A 746 -36.59 -5.07 22.48
C PRO A 746 -36.71 -3.77 21.70
N VAL A 747 -35.66 -3.40 20.98
CA VAL A 747 -35.69 -2.29 20.02
C VAL A 747 -36.58 -2.66 18.84
N ARG A 748 -37.63 -1.87 18.59
CA ARG A 748 -38.60 -2.05 17.50
C ARG A 748 -38.37 -1.11 16.33
N ASN A 749 -37.79 0.06 16.59
CA ASN A 749 -37.51 1.03 15.56
C ASN A 749 -36.20 1.76 15.87
N ILE A 750 -35.43 2.05 14.83
CA ILE A 750 -34.20 2.82 14.89
C ILE A 750 -34.33 3.90 13.83
N THR A 751 -34.52 5.15 14.26
CA THR A 751 -34.49 6.30 13.36
C THR A 751 -33.18 7.03 13.50
N ILE A 752 -32.74 7.66 12.40
CA ILE A 752 -31.54 8.48 12.42
C ILE A 752 -31.94 9.93 12.13
N GLU A 753 -31.69 10.79 13.09
CA GLU A 753 -32.15 12.18 13.08
C GLU A 753 -30.99 13.13 13.34
N ILE A 754 -31.00 14.29 12.66
CA ILE A 754 -30.08 15.38 12.96
C ILE A 754 -30.76 16.28 13.98
N LYS A 755 -30.27 16.27 15.22
CA LYS A 755 -30.83 17.10 16.30
C LYS A 755 -29.85 18.18 16.72
N LYS A 756 -30.38 19.31 17.20
CA LYS A 756 -29.60 20.43 17.72
C LYS A 756 -29.32 20.21 19.20
N GLY A 757 -28.07 20.40 19.59
CA GLY A 757 -27.59 20.29 20.96
C GLY A 757 -27.24 18.85 21.33
N TYR A 758 -26.08 18.69 21.96
CA TYR A 758 -25.61 17.39 22.42
C TYR A 758 -24.79 17.51 23.72
N PHE A 759 -25.00 16.56 24.63
CA PHE A 759 -24.54 16.65 26.02
C PHE A 759 -23.99 15.29 26.50
N ALA A 760 -22.86 15.29 27.20
CA ALA A 760 -22.26 14.09 27.79
C ALA A 760 -22.01 14.28 29.31
N PRO A 761 -23.01 14.00 30.17
CA PRO A 761 -22.83 14.04 31.62
C PRO A 761 -22.00 12.88 32.13
N LEU A 762 -21.07 13.16 33.04
CA LEU A 762 -20.39 12.16 33.85
C LEU A 762 -21.03 12.07 35.23
N THR A 763 -21.44 10.87 35.64
CA THR A 763 -21.96 10.57 36.98
C THR A 763 -20.92 9.84 37.84
N LEU A 764 -21.17 9.75 39.15
CA LEU A 764 -20.33 8.97 40.07
C LEU A 764 -20.36 7.46 39.78
N THR A 765 -21.48 6.91 39.33
CA THR A 765 -21.60 5.50 38.92
C THR A 765 -21.02 5.26 37.53
N GLY A 766 -20.99 6.27 36.66
CA GLY A 766 -20.57 6.15 35.25
C GLY A 766 -21.67 5.58 34.33
N THR A 767 -22.87 5.40 34.87
CA THR A 767 -24.12 5.10 34.16
C THR A 767 -25.16 6.17 34.47
N ILE A 768 -26.20 6.25 33.65
CA ILE A 768 -27.28 7.24 33.81
C ILE A 768 -28.57 6.71 33.15
N LEU A 769 -29.73 7.07 33.71
CA LEU A 769 -31.03 6.84 33.09
C LEU A 769 -31.45 8.07 32.27
N ILE A 770 -31.65 7.87 30.97
CA ILE A 770 -32.03 8.91 30.01
C ILE A 770 -33.35 8.50 29.38
N ASN A 771 -34.39 9.31 29.56
CA ASN A 771 -35.76 8.96 29.18
C ASN A 771 -36.15 7.54 29.67
N ASP A 772 -35.76 7.21 30.91
CA ASP A 772 -35.97 5.91 31.56
C ASP A 772 -35.25 4.72 30.88
N VAL A 773 -34.30 4.97 29.97
CA VAL A 773 -33.42 3.96 29.37
C VAL A 773 -32.02 4.07 29.96
N LEU A 774 -31.43 2.94 30.35
CA LEU A 774 -30.07 2.90 30.88
C LEU A 774 -29.04 3.16 29.78
N ALA A 775 -28.12 4.08 30.05
CA ALA A 775 -26.98 4.37 29.19
C ALA A 775 -25.67 4.48 29.95
N SER A 776 -24.55 4.34 29.24
CA SER A 776 -23.22 4.65 29.78
C SER A 776 -23.00 6.16 29.78
N CYS A 777 -22.19 6.70 30.70
CA CYS A 777 -21.69 8.08 30.58
C CYS A 777 -20.55 8.22 29.55
N TYR A 778 -20.28 7.19 28.74
CA TYR A 778 -19.05 7.04 27.96
C TYR A 778 -19.35 6.68 26.52
N ALA A 779 -18.41 7.00 25.65
CA ALA A 779 -18.44 6.70 24.23
C ALA A 779 -17.05 6.32 23.75
N SER A 780 -16.97 5.63 22.60
CA SER A 780 -15.70 5.38 21.92
C SER A 780 -14.64 4.68 22.79
N ALA A 781 -15.07 3.97 23.84
CA ALA A 781 -14.20 3.14 24.68
C ALA A 781 -14.35 1.68 24.26
N LYS A 782 -13.24 0.97 24.06
CA LYS A 782 -13.26 -0.49 23.74
C LYS A 782 -14.10 -1.30 24.73
N ASN A 783 -14.25 -0.83 25.97
CA ASN A 783 -15.02 -1.48 27.03
C ASN A 783 -15.36 -0.46 28.13
N HIS A 784 -16.62 -0.45 28.59
CA HIS A 784 -17.13 0.39 29.67
C HIS A 784 -16.26 0.35 30.94
N GLN A 785 -15.77 -0.84 31.34
CA GLN A 785 -14.94 -1.02 32.54
C GLN A 785 -13.59 -0.28 32.46
N TRP A 786 -13.04 -0.16 31.26
CA TRP A 786 -11.82 0.62 31.05
C TRP A 786 -12.09 2.10 31.21
N ALA A 787 -13.18 2.62 30.62
CA ALA A 787 -13.58 4.01 30.81
C ALA A 787 -13.85 4.35 32.28
N GLN A 788 -14.49 3.44 33.01
CA GLN A 788 -14.68 3.52 34.47
C GLN A 788 -13.35 3.67 35.21
N THR A 789 -12.35 2.85 34.86
CA THR A 789 -11.02 2.84 35.48
C THR A 789 -10.28 4.16 35.22
N PHE A 790 -10.29 4.64 33.98
CA PHE A 790 -9.66 5.92 33.61
C PHE A 790 -10.32 7.13 34.26
N MET A 791 -11.64 7.08 34.47
CA MET A 791 -12.39 8.17 35.12
C MET A 791 -12.41 8.06 36.65
N ALA A 792 -11.84 6.99 37.24
CA ALA A 792 -11.80 6.80 38.68
C ALA A 792 -11.05 7.91 39.45
N PRO A 793 -9.87 8.40 39.01
CA PRO A 793 -9.16 9.48 39.70
C PRO A 793 -9.98 10.78 39.79
N PHE A 794 -10.71 11.12 38.73
CA PHE A 794 -11.54 12.34 38.68
C PHE A 794 -12.76 12.22 39.59
N ARG A 795 -13.40 11.05 39.63
CA ARG A 795 -14.51 10.77 40.56
C ARG A 795 -14.03 10.74 42.02
N TRP A 796 -12.85 10.20 42.28
CA TRP A 796 -12.25 10.20 43.62
C TRP A 796 -11.91 11.63 44.08
N TYR A 797 -11.30 12.43 43.20
CA TYR A 797 -11.05 13.84 43.45
C TYR A 797 -12.35 14.62 43.73
N TYR A 798 -13.42 14.36 42.97
CA TYR A 798 -14.74 14.94 43.24
C TYR A 798 -15.24 14.61 44.65
N LYS A 799 -15.20 13.32 45.03
CA LYS A 799 -15.62 12.86 46.37
C LYS A 799 -14.79 13.53 47.47
N LEU A 800 -13.47 13.61 47.29
CA LEU A 800 -12.58 14.27 48.23
C LEU A 800 -12.87 15.77 48.36
N ALA A 801 -13.08 16.47 47.24
CA ALA A 801 -13.42 17.89 47.23
C ALA A 801 -14.76 18.18 47.93
N ARG A 802 -15.77 17.31 47.72
CA ARG A 802 -17.05 17.38 48.43
C ARG A 802 -16.89 17.17 49.94
N PHE A 803 -16.00 16.24 50.34
CA PHE A 803 -15.70 15.98 51.75
C PHE A 803 -15.09 17.19 52.47
N ILE A 804 -14.29 18.00 51.78
CA ILE A 804 -13.70 19.25 52.32
C ILE A 804 -14.53 20.51 51.98
N SER A 805 -15.80 20.35 51.64
CA SER A 805 -16.75 21.45 51.36
C SER A 805 -16.37 22.37 50.19
N VAL A 806 -15.59 21.87 49.22
CA VAL A 806 -15.33 22.60 47.97
C VAL A 806 -16.49 22.37 47.01
N ASN A 807 -17.26 23.44 46.76
CA ASN A 807 -18.35 23.42 45.80
C ASN A 807 -17.81 23.56 44.36
N GLN A 808 -18.13 22.59 43.50
CA GLN A 808 -17.74 22.52 42.07
C GLN A 808 -16.22 22.47 41.79
N PRO A 809 -15.53 21.37 42.15
CA PRO A 809 -14.09 21.22 41.96
C PRO A 809 -13.63 21.19 40.49
N PHE A 810 -14.57 21.02 39.55
CA PHE A 810 -14.32 21.03 38.10
C PHE A 810 -14.95 22.24 37.40
N ASN A 811 -15.24 23.32 38.13
CA ASN A 811 -15.97 24.46 37.57
C ASN A 811 -15.29 25.00 36.30
N ASN A 812 -16.07 25.08 35.23
CA ASN A 812 -15.71 25.74 33.99
C ASN A 812 -16.81 26.76 33.73
N ASN A 813 -16.53 28.04 33.97
CA ASN A 813 -17.47 29.12 33.77
C ASN A 813 -17.87 29.19 32.27
N ARG A 814 -19.03 28.60 31.94
CA ARG A 814 -19.81 28.82 30.71
C ARG A 814 -19.05 28.75 29.38
N THR A 815 -18.53 27.60 28.96
CA THR A 815 -18.17 27.44 27.55
C THR A 815 -18.74 26.15 26.97
N ASP A 816 -19.52 26.29 25.89
CA ASP A 816 -19.79 25.18 24.96
C ASP A 816 -18.44 24.62 24.48
N GLY A 817 -18.25 23.30 24.51
CA GLY A 817 -16.96 22.66 24.26
C GLY A 817 -16.73 21.37 25.04
N ILE A 818 -15.69 20.64 24.61
CA ILE A 818 -15.10 19.52 25.33
C ILE A 818 -14.40 20.03 26.60
N HIS A 819 -14.68 19.42 27.74
CA HIS A 819 -14.13 19.79 29.04
C HIS A 819 -12.59 19.64 29.07
N TRP A 820 -11.89 20.51 29.81
CA TRP A 820 -10.42 20.49 29.86
C TRP A 820 -9.86 19.17 30.42
N VAL A 821 -10.59 18.53 31.35
CA VAL A 821 -10.25 17.20 31.87
C VAL A 821 -10.14 16.18 30.73
N VAL A 822 -11.10 16.21 29.80
CA VAL A 822 -11.09 15.31 28.64
C VAL A 822 -9.88 15.61 27.76
N LYS A 823 -9.51 16.88 27.55
CA LYS A 823 -8.31 17.28 26.79
C LYS A 823 -7.01 16.78 27.45
N ILE A 824 -6.90 16.82 28.77
CA ILE A 824 -5.74 16.28 29.51
C ILE A 824 -5.70 14.76 29.40
N ILE A 825 -6.83 14.08 29.51
CA ILE A 825 -6.91 12.63 29.34
C ILE A 825 -6.43 12.24 27.94
N TYR A 826 -6.89 12.95 26.89
CA TYR A 826 -6.38 12.76 25.53
C TYR A 826 -4.86 12.89 25.45
N GLN A 827 -4.28 13.93 26.07
CA GLN A 827 -2.83 14.14 26.09
C GLN A 827 -2.05 13.05 26.84
N LEU A 828 -2.57 12.56 27.98
CA LEU A 828 -1.93 11.51 28.78
C LEU A 828 -2.02 10.15 28.09
N ILE A 829 -3.15 9.81 27.47
CA ILE A 829 -3.35 8.56 26.74
C ILE A 829 -2.41 8.47 25.53
N THR A 830 -2.18 9.58 24.82
CA THR A 830 -1.21 9.61 23.71
C THR A 830 0.24 9.34 24.13
N TYR A 831 0.57 9.44 25.43
CA TYR A 831 1.94 9.30 25.92
C TYR A 831 2.27 7.89 26.46
N ILE A 832 1.25 7.09 26.85
CA ILE A 832 1.48 5.89 27.67
C ILE A 832 1.48 4.56 26.90
N GLN A 833 0.79 4.40 25.74
CA GLN A 833 0.93 3.20 24.88
C GLN A 833 0.12 3.29 23.56
N PRO A 834 0.72 3.16 22.36
CA PRO A 834 0.02 3.31 21.07
C PRO A 834 -0.90 2.15 20.64
N SER A 835 -0.80 0.96 21.23
CA SER A 835 -1.48 -0.27 20.75
C SER A 835 -2.91 -0.48 21.26
N THR A 836 -3.42 0.40 22.14
CA THR A 836 -4.76 0.30 22.75
C THR A 836 -5.76 1.34 22.21
N LEU A 837 -5.44 1.95 21.08
CA LEU A 837 -5.94 3.25 20.62
C LEU A 837 -7.37 3.24 20.04
N HIS A 838 -8.36 3.05 20.92
CA HIS A 838 -9.76 3.47 20.77
C HIS A 838 -10.32 3.77 22.17
N ILE A 839 -9.88 4.88 22.76
CA ILE A 839 -10.38 5.38 24.04
C ILE A 839 -10.62 6.88 23.86
N LEU A 840 -11.91 7.23 23.87
CA LEU A 840 -12.57 8.54 23.73
C LEU A 840 -12.92 8.99 22.31
#